data_AF-A0A6J8CNV2-F1
#
_entry.id   AF-A0A6J8CNV2-F1
#
_cell.length_a   1.000
_cell.length_b   1.000
_cell.length_c   1.000
_cell.angle_alpha   90.00
_cell.angle_beta   90.00
_cell.angle_gamma   90.00
#
_symmetry.space_group_name_H-M   'P 1'
#
loop_
_entity.id
_entity.type
_entity.pdbx_description
1 polymer ?
#
loop_
_entity_poly.entity_id
_entity_poly.type
_entity_poly.pdbx_seq_one_letter_code
_entity_poly.pdbx_strand_id
1 'polypeptide(L)'
;MSGDMDVPVKIDVQEGRGEDGSYKYSFTYERATLYEFRFERKPNPDPKDPCYRCYRRVRTSDQVNVGVLFHKQCFRCRICGLPLTMQTFHRNDANGTSDKEVYCKSHVGKLLDQVRYERQPLDIENALPSTGYVIQLPGENNLSRSSSPKPVPSPRNSPRVSPKVTRASTPRGNITVDSSLVSVTPRSTMNDISSFMQTPHSMDYSTMSATSYLRPKPPLQSFSDFETSGVFQGQFILEQRHREEEERLQRFLLEEREKEMRRLDETIGYEKERAASELLSSFEQMSLSGSTPNLMAERERIEEHFRRMREEKLKTMMDKISTEEKTRTAKMLDRHGFEMMLLISEKDKEFDRTAIYDHSMKPATMAPETKKGELYKSPEVFEQLDKRAIECANQDYSSFTDLIKDLTRECETELEKARVIFRWVIAKDLSKHNVNEIIRPNMQAMTLLKGVRSGKETYHQLFKKLCNFAGLHCEIILGYSKGAGYKPGMKMDSGTFRNSWTAVAIDGNWRFVNCTWAARHVTGHKDDLPEMFHKYDEFYFLTDPEDYIYQHYPDDASWQLLDIPLPFSEFINLPVVKSPFFNYGLRFYSNYGGTLTTDTGMVEVRVVAPKILGFGSLLESYDKSVEARLLEGRILLRHVKNEVIFTINLPKRGLYYFSIYTGDYWHSECLESACSFLVNCTRIIGEPAPAYPPVPFYGPTPVMENLNISCENQVDPLIVSNGQNLEIIFKLNKENKITHTFQFYDTSDESVTDIDRYVFLRSRTDTHATYMIRCPRDGYYIFSLYASSSDKEGQTLDCAYRYLIINQEANPTVTVFPKTYHRWQRCTLHEPVSGDLMTNKRYMFRLDVPQAVEVFLVIGEIWYHLKRKLGFTWEGNINTGKTRGTAKIYARFTAERDASIFAHLLDFELVDDGETEI
;
A
#
# COMPACT_ATOMS: atom_id res chain seq x y z
N MET A 1 -22.54 23.29 -24.40
CA MET A 1 -21.25 23.99 -24.62
C MET A 1 -20.79 24.50 -23.28
N SER A 2 -19.91 23.75 -22.64
CA SER A 2 -19.23 24.07 -21.39
C SER A 2 -17.74 24.06 -21.70
N GLY A 3 -17.04 25.16 -21.49
CA GLY A 3 -15.61 25.25 -21.72
C GLY A 3 -14.87 25.04 -20.42
N ASP A 4 -14.25 23.87 -20.26
CA ASP A 4 -13.21 23.69 -19.26
C ASP A 4 -12.01 24.57 -19.63
N MET A 5 -11.53 25.38 -18.69
CA MET A 5 -10.32 26.17 -18.87
C MET A 5 -9.15 25.45 -18.21
N ASP A 6 -8.37 24.74 -19.03
CA ASP A 6 -7.04 24.28 -18.65
C ASP A 6 -6.19 25.47 -18.19
N VAL A 7 -5.87 25.51 -16.90
CA VAL A 7 -4.88 26.44 -16.34
C VAL A 7 -3.59 25.65 -16.14
N PRO A 8 -2.47 26.00 -16.81
CA PRO A 8 -1.24 25.23 -16.71
C PRO A 8 -0.69 25.26 -15.28
N VAL A 9 -0.38 24.07 -14.76
CA VAL A 9 0.10 23.87 -13.39
C VAL A 9 1.40 24.65 -13.15
N LYS A 10 1.38 25.57 -12.17
CA LYS A 10 2.59 26.27 -11.73
C LYS A 10 3.35 25.43 -10.72
N ILE A 11 4.58 25.06 -11.08
CA ILE A 11 5.58 24.58 -10.13
C ILE A 11 6.18 25.80 -9.42
N ASP A 12 5.92 25.95 -8.12
CA ASP A 12 6.70 26.86 -7.28
C ASP A 12 7.92 26.12 -6.71
N VAL A 13 9.08 26.77 -6.72
CA VAL A 13 10.36 26.19 -6.27
C VAL A 13 10.99 27.10 -5.25
N GLN A 14 10.90 26.72 -3.98
CA GLN A 14 11.47 27.50 -2.89
C GLN A 14 12.87 26.97 -2.54
N GLU A 15 13.89 27.78 -2.83
CA GLU A 15 15.29 27.49 -2.50
C GLU A 15 15.65 28.05 -1.11
N GLY A 16 16.01 27.16 -0.18
CA GLY A 16 16.41 27.53 1.18
C GLY A 16 17.80 27.03 1.53
N ARG A 17 18.79 27.91 1.65
CA ARG A 17 20.15 27.53 2.04
C ARG A 17 20.30 27.36 3.56
N GLY A 18 20.68 26.17 4.01
CA GLY A 18 20.98 25.88 5.41
C GLY A 18 22.33 26.42 5.88
N GLU A 19 22.47 26.67 7.19
CA GLU A 19 23.71 27.14 7.83
C GLU A 19 24.85 26.11 7.73
N ASP A 20 24.52 24.83 7.55
CA ASP A 20 25.45 23.74 7.27
C ASP A 20 25.98 23.72 5.82
N GLY A 21 25.45 24.60 4.96
CA GLY A 21 25.75 24.65 3.54
C GLY A 21 24.89 23.73 2.67
N SER A 22 23.89 23.05 3.23
CA SER A 22 22.88 22.32 2.45
C SER A 22 22.02 23.28 1.63
N TYR A 23 21.60 22.86 0.44
CA TYR A 23 20.51 23.49 -0.30
C TYR A 23 19.25 22.67 -0.08
N LYS A 24 18.23 23.29 0.51
CA LYS A 24 16.87 22.75 0.58
C LYS A 24 16.11 23.18 -0.67
N TYR A 25 15.47 22.22 -1.32
CA TYR A 25 14.44 22.45 -2.32
C TYR A 25 13.17 21.78 -1.80
N SER A 26 12.05 22.49 -1.84
CA SER A 26 10.72 21.91 -1.60
C SER A 26 9.88 22.09 -2.86
N PHE A 27 9.31 20.99 -3.36
CA PHE A 27 8.40 20.99 -4.50
C PHE A 27 7.00 20.66 -4.00
N THR A 28 6.05 21.58 -4.13
CA THR A 28 4.63 21.29 -3.85
C THR A 28 3.94 20.77 -5.10
N TYR A 29 3.88 19.43 -5.22
CA TYR A 29 2.82 18.79 -6.00
C TYR A 29 1.51 18.96 -5.23
N GLU A 30 0.49 19.56 -5.84
CA GLU A 30 -0.65 20.12 -5.08
C GLU A 30 -1.56 19.05 -4.45
N ARG A 31 -1.44 17.77 -4.85
CA ARG A 31 -2.13 16.63 -4.22
C ARG A 31 -1.25 15.37 -4.21
N ALA A 32 -1.01 14.85 -3.00
CA ALA A 32 -0.21 13.66 -2.66
C ALA A 32 1.29 13.72 -3.04
N THR A 33 2.16 13.57 -2.04
CA THR A 33 3.62 13.59 -2.22
C THR A 33 4.20 12.19 -2.44
N LEU A 34 5.05 12.04 -3.45
CA LEU A 34 6.13 11.05 -3.46
C LEU A 34 7.43 11.74 -3.03
N TYR A 35 8.00 11.30 -1.89
CA TYR A 35 9.33 11.64 -1.37
C TYR A 35 9.69 13.13 -1.13
N GLU A 36 9.91 13.51 0.12
CA GLU A 36 10.85 14.61 0.43
C GLU A 36 12.29 14.15 0.12
N PHE A 37 12.78 14.42 -1.08
CA PHE A 37 14.15 14.05 -1.46
C PHE A 37 15.22 14.91 -0.78
N ARG A 38 15.88 14.35 0.24
CA ARG A 38 17.24 14.76 0.64
C ARG A 38 18.27 14.31 -0.40
N PHE A 39 18.24 14.92 -1.58
CA PHE A 39 19.20 14.60 -2.63
C PHE A 39 20.52 15.32 -2.41
N GLU A 40 21.50 14.63 -1.81
CA GLU A 40 22.89 14.90 -2.13
C GLU A 40 23.08 14.56 -3.62
N ARG A 41 22.96 15.56 -4.52
CA ARG A 41 23.51 15.43 -5.88
C ARG A 41 24.93 14.88 -5.75
N LYS A 42 25.32 13.92 -6.60
CA LYS A 42 26.75 13.58 -6.80
C LYS A 42 27.49 14.91 -6.93
N PRO A 43 28.35 15.31 -5.96
CA PRO A 43 28.89 16.65 -6.02
C PRO A 43 29.75 16.78 -7.27
N ASN A 44 29.67 17.91 -7.96
CA ASN A 44 30.78 18.30 -8.81
C ASN A 44 32.04 18.27 -7.92
N PRO A 45 33.16 17.66 -8.36
CA PRO A 45 34.37 17.60 -7.56
C PRO A 45 34.71 18.99 -7.04
N ASP A 46 34.83 19.13 -5.71
CA ASP A 46 35.16 20.43 -5.11
C ASP A 46 36.41 21.01 -5.80
N PRO A 47 36.39 22.28 -6.25
CA PRO A 47 37.52 22.89 -6.94
C PRO A 47 38.84 22.87 -6.17
N LYS A 48 38.82 22.58 -4.86
CA LYS A 48 40.01 22.25 -4.08
C LYS A 48 39.86 20.93 -3.33
N ASP A 49 40.86 20.07 -3.47
CA ASP A 49 41.06 18.87 -2.65
C ASP A 49 39.86 17.87 -2.62
N PRO A 50 39.24 17.49 -3.76
CA PRO A 50 38.04 16.66 -3.78
C PRO A 50 38.31 15.19 -3.40
N CYS A 51 37.41 14.60 -2.61
CA CYS A 51 37.42 13.17 -2.30
C CYS A 51 37.00 12.33 -3.52
N TYR A 52 37.81 11.34 -3.91
CA TYR A 52 37.54 10.47 -5.05
C TYR A 52 36.25 9.63 -4.91
N ARG A 53 35.78 9.39 -3.67
CA ARG A 53 34.54 8.62 -3.42
C ARG A 53 33.27 9.46 -3.44
N CYS A 54 33.30 10.62 -2.77
CA CYS A 54 32.11 11.40 -2.43
C CYS A 54 32.17 12.85 -2.92
N TYR A 55 33.22 13.21 -3.67
CA TYR A 55 33.48 14.49 -4.37
C TYR A 55 33.52 15.78 -3.52
N ARG A 56 33.09 15.72 -2.26
CA ARG A 56 33.28 16.76 -1.24
C ARG A 56 34.76 16.98 -0.91
N ARG A 57 35.10 18.21 -0.53
CA ARG A 57 36.45 18.62 -0.10
C ARG A 57 36.98 17.84 1.09
N VAL A 58 38.23 17.40 1.00
CA VAL A 58 38.98 16.76 2.07
C VAL A 58 39.76 17.83 2.86
N ARG A 59 39.49 17.95 4.16
CA ARG A 59 40.28 18.82 5.06
C ARG A 59 41.57 18.10 5.45
N THR A 60 42.68 18.82 5.62
CA THR A 60 44.00 18.25 5.98
C THR A 60 43.99 17.40 7.26
N SER A 61 43.07 17.66 8.20
CA SER A 61 42.88 16.84 9.41
C SER A 61 42.25 15.46 9.16
N ASP A 62 41.57 15.26 8.03
CA ASP A 62 40.85 14.05 7.63
C ASP A 62 41.37 13.45 6.32
N GLN A 63 42.55 13.89 5.88
CA GLN A 63 43.13 13.51 4.60
C GLN A 63 43.77 12.12 4.63
N VAL A 64 43.35 11.27 3.69
CA VAL A 64 44.12 10.11 3.22
C VAL A 64 44.47 10.36 1.76
N ASN A 65 45.77 10.40 1.44
CA ASN A 65 46.25 10.62 0.07
C ASN A 65 46.97 9.37 -0.43
N VAL A 66 46.47 8.81 -1.53
CA VAL A 66 47.05 7.66 -2.25
C VAL A 66 47.17 7.97 -3.74
N GLY A 67 47.57 9.20 -4.10
CA GLY A 67 47.57 9.70 -5.49
C GLY A 67 46.18 10.15 -5.99
N VAL A 68 45.14 9.83 -5.23
CA VAL A 68 43.88 10.60 -5.14
C VAL A 68 43.52 10.74 -3.66
N LEU A 69 42.66 11.71 -3.35
CA LEU A 69 42.29 12.04 -1.96
C LEU A 69 41.05 11.28 -1.52
N PHE A 70 41.01 10.89 -0.25
CA PHE A 70 39.83 10.40 0.44
C PHE A 70 39.73 11.01 1.84
N HIS A 71 38.50 11.21 2.34
CA HIS A 71 38.25 11.31 3.78
C HIS A 71 38.59 9.98 4.47
N LYS A 72 39.01 9.97 5.74
CA LYS A 72 39.31 8.71 6.47
C LYS A 72 38.09 7.78 6.52
N GLN A 73 36.88 8.34 6.58
CA GLN A 73 35.62 7.58 6.55
C GLN A 73 35.30 6.96 5.18
N CYS A 74 35.76 7.58 4.09
CA CYS A 74 35.58 7.13 2.70
C CYS A 74 36.69 6.18 2.21
N PHE A 75 37.75 5.98 3.01
CA PHE A 75 38.86 5.09 2.70
C PHE A 75 38.52 3.64 3.07
N ARG A 76 37.63 3.04 2.27
CA ARG A 76 37.04 1.71 2.46
C ARG A 76 37.20 0.82 1.23
N CYS A 77 37.15 -0.50 1.38
CA CYS A 77 37.12 -1.40 0.22
C CYS A 77 35.88 -1.13 -0.64
N ARG A 78 36.05 -0.94 -1.95
CA ARG A 78 34.93 -0.68 -2.89
C ARG A 78 33.85 -1.76 -2.87
N ILE A 79 34.23 -3.03 -2.68
CA ILE A 79 33.31 -4.16 -2.77
C ILE A 79 32.64 -4.47 -1.43
N CYS A 80 33.40 -4.56 -0.33
CA CYS A 80 32.87 -4.99 0.98
C CYS A 80 32.75 -3.89 2.04
N GLY A 81 33.07 -2.63 1.73
CA GLY A 81 32.92 -1.49 2.66
C GLY A 81 33.86 -1.50 3.89
N LEU A 82 34.74 -2.50 4.04
CA LEU A 82 35.70 -2.62 5.14
C LEU A 82 36.60 -1.37 5.23
N PRO A 83 36.77 -0.75 6.41
CA PRO A 83 37.76 0.32 6.63
C PRO A 83 39.17 -0.13 6.26
N LEU A 84 39.89 0.72 5.52
CA LEU A 84 41.27 0.47 5.14
C LEU A 84 42.21 1.43 5.90
N THR A 85 43.49 1.08 5.93
CA THR A 85 44.58 1.95 6.37
C THR A 85 45.65 1.98 5.29
N MET A 86 46.66 2.85 5.42
CA MET A 86 47.82 2.89 4.51
C MET A 86 48.61 1.56 4.46
N GLN A 87 48.30 0.59 5.34
CA GLN A 87 48.93 -0.74 5.38
C GLN A 87 47.99 -1.88 4.92
N THR A 88 46.68 -1.64 4.77
CA THR A 88 45.68 -2.69 4.43
C THR A 88 44.92 -2.42 3.13
N PHE A 89 45.13 -1.27 2.49
CA PHE A 89 44.61 -0.99 1.16
C PHE A 89 45.47 -1.64 0.06
N HIS A 90 44.80 -2.02 -1.02
CA HIS A 90 45.38 -2.56 -2.24
C HIS A 90 44.67 -1.95 -3.45
N ARG A 91 45.29 -2.08 -4.64
CA ARG A 91 44.80 -1.53 -5.90
C ARG A 91 44.93 -2.48 -7.08
N ASN A 92 44.13 -2.23 -8.11
CA ASN A 92 44.13 -2.95 -9.39
C ASN A 92 45.25 -2.44 -10.33
N ASP A 93 46.47 -2.33 -9.79
CA ASP A 93 47.65 -1.82 -10.52
C ASP A 93 48.14 -2.80 -11.61
N ALA A 94 47.74 -4.06 -11.53
CA ALA A 94 47.98 -5.06 -12.56
C ALA A 94 47.05 -4.87 -13.77
N ASN A 95 47.57 -5.14 -14.97
CA ASN A 95 46.88 -5.03 -16.28
C ASN A 95 46.55 -3.60 -16.76
N GLY A 96 47.18 -2.56 -16.18
CA GLY A 96 47.15 -1.21 -16.76
C GLY A 96 45.78 -0.51 -16.74
N THR A 97 44.87 -0.95 -15.88
CA THR A 97 43.55 -0.32 -15.73
C THR A 97 43.69 1.10 -15.16
N SER A 98 42.85 2.03 -15.59
CA SER A 98 42.87 3.43 -15.09
C SER A 98 42.20 3.59 -13.72
N ASP A 99 42.15 2.52 -12.93
CA ASP A 99 41.41 2.44 -11.67
C ASP A 99 42.20 3.03 -10.51
N LYS A 100 41.67 4.12 -9.92
CA LYS A 100 42.27 4.81 -8.76
C LYS A 100 41.56 4.49 -7.44
N GLU A 101 40.55 3.61 -7.48
CA GLU A 101 39.78 3.18 -6.32
C GLU A 101 40.62 2.29 -5.38
N VAL A 102 40.08 1.91 -4.21
CA VAL A 102 40.82 1.11 -3.20
C VAL A 102 40.04 -0.10 -2.68
N TYR A 103 40.78 -1.19 -2.44
CA TYR A 103 40.29 -2.53 -2.14
C TYR A 103 41.02 -3.11 -0.91
N CYS A 104 40.46 -4.14 -0.27
CA CYS A 104 41.20 -4.96 0.70
C CYS A 104 41.85 -6.17 0.01
N LYS A 105 42.78 -6.85 0.70
CA LYS A 105 43.58 -7.98 0.19
C LYS A 105 42.76 -9.12 -0.45
N SER A 106 41.52 -9.35 -0.01
CA SER A 106 40.62 -10.38 -0.55
C SER A 106 39.81 -9.96 -1.78
N HIS A 107 39.83 -8.67 -2.14
CA HIS A 107 38.99 -8.06 -3.19
C HIS A 107 39.77 -7.29 -4.25
N VAL A 108 41.08 -7.09 -4.09
CA VAL A 108 41.95 -6.61 -5.16
C VAL A 108 41.99 -7.63 -6.32
N GLY A 109 42.00 -7.15 -7.55
CA GLY A 109 41.98 -7.97 -8.76
C GLY A 109 40.62 -8.61 -9.11
N LYS A 110 39.54 -8.29 -8.38
CA LYS A 110 38.20 -8.84 -8.61
C LYS A 110 37.24 -7.78 -9.12
N LEU A 111 36.44 -8.15 -10.13
CA LEU A 111 35.26 -7.37 -10.55
C LEU A 111 34.10 -7.59 -9.56
N LEU A 112 33.15 -6.66 -9.52
CA LEU A 112 31.98 -6.73 -8.62
C LEU A 112 31.20 -8.04 -8.79
N ASP A 113 31.04 -8.50 -10.04
CA ASP A 113 30.25 -9.67 -10.41
C ASP A 113 30.91 -11.01 -10.01
N GLN A 114 32.19 -10.97 -9.61
CA GLN A 114 32.99 -12.15 -9.25
C GLN A 114 32.96 -12.47 -7.75
N VAL A 115 32.32 -11.63 -6.93
CA VAL A 115 32.35 -11.73 -5.46
C VAL A 115 31.02 -12.28 -4.93
N ARG A 116 30.92 -13.62 -4.89
CA ARG A 116 29.89 -14.30 -4.09
C ARG A 116 30.13 -14.03 -2.60
N TYR A 117 29.04 -13.83 -1.85
CA TYR A 117 29.08 -13.56 -0.41
C TYR A 117 29.44 -14.80 0.42
N GLU A 118 30.74 -15.04 0.60
CA GLU A 118 31.23 -15.90 1.69
C GLU A 118 31.35 -15.09 2.98
N ARG A 119 30.41 -15.29 3.92
CA ARG A 119 30.58 -14.81 5.30
C ARG A 119 31.44 -15.80 6.07
N GLN A 120 32.53 -15.32 6.68
CA GLN A 120 33.11 -16.01 7.84
C GLN A 120 32.30 -15.66 9.12
N PRO A 121 32.24 -16.54 10.13
CA PRO A 121 31.47 -16.29 11.34
C PRO A 121 32.10 -15.23 12.25
N LEU A 122 31.27 -14.66 13.12
CA LEU A 122 31.71 -14.06 14.38
C LEU A 122 30.89 -14.73 15.49
N ASP A 123 31.58 -15.30 16.47
CA ASP A 123 30.97 -16.14 17.50
C ASP A 123 30.17 -15.31 18.50
N ILE A 124 28.85 -15.58 18.58
CA ILE A 124 28.00 -15.23 19.71
C ILE A 124 27.09 -16.44 19.97
N GLU A 125 27.32 -17.13 21.08
CA GLU A 125 26.56 -18.33 21.44
C GLU A 125 25.18 -18.04 22.05
N ASN A 126 24.37 -19.11 22.12
CA ASN A 126 23.19 -19.30 22.97
C ASN A 126 21.83 -18.70 22.53
N ALA A 127 21.01 -19.60 21.94
CA ALA A 127 19.70 -20.03 22.47
C ALA A 127 18.52 -19.00 22.56
N LEU A 128 17.25 -19.33 22.30
CA LEU A 128 16.53 -20.63 22.24
C LEU A 128 15.26 -20.48 21.34
N PRO A 129 14.33 -21.47 21.25
CA PRO A 129 13.95 -22.14 20.00
C PRO A 129 12.81 -21.52 19.19
N SER A 130 12.72 -21.90 17.91
CA SER A 130 11.56 -21.67 17.03
C SER A 130 10.57 -22.84 17.06
N THR A 131 9.33 -22.60 17.52
CA THR A 131 8.21 -23.55 17.36
C THR A 131 7.35 -23.19 16.15
N GLY A 132 7.26 -24.09 15.17
CA GLY A 132 6.33 -23.96 14.05
C GLY A 132 4.91 -24.34 14.46
N TYR A 133 3.93 -23.52 14.10
CA TYR A 133 2.51 -23.80 14.36
C TYR A 133 1.81 -24.35 13.12
N VAL A 134 1.25 -25.56 13.25
CA VAL A 134 0.32 -26.16 12.29
C VAL A 134 -1.10 -25.67 12.59
N ILE A 135 -1.90 -25.44 11.55
CA ILE A 135 -3.29 -25.01 11.69
C ILE A 135 -4.19 -26.24 11.89
N GLN A 136 -4.98 -26.24 12.96
CA GLN A 136 -6.13 -27.14 13.14
C GLN A 136 -7.33 -26.37 13.69
N LEU A 137 -8.54 -26.83 13.31
CA LEU A 137 -9.83 -26.27 13.68
C LEU A 137 -10.41 -26.97 14.93
N PRO A 138 -11.43 -26.40 15.62
CA PRO A 138 -11.55 -26.52 17.07
C PRO A 138 -12.29 -27.76 17.61
N GLY A 139 -11.99 -28.11 18.86
CA GLY A 139 -12.65 -29.14 19.67
C GLY A 139 -12.59 -28.83 21.17
N GLU A 140 -13.60 -29.28 21.91
CA GLU A 140 -14.07 -28.80 23.22
C GLU A 140 -13.18 -29.03 24.48
N ASN A 141 -13.29 -28.10 25.44
CA ASN A 141 -13.36 -28.26 26.91
C ASN A 141 -12.52 -29.34 27.67
N ASN A 142 -11.55 -28.93 28.52
CA ASN A 142 -11.69 -28.89 30.01
C ASN A 142 -10.40 -28.73 30.88
N LEU A 143 -10.50 -27.88 31.91
CA LEU A 143 -10.03 -27.99 33.32
C LEU A 143 -8.58 -28.37 33.74
N SER A 144 -7.87 -27.35 34.28
CA SER A 144 -7.39 -27.25 35.70
C SER A 144 -5.91 -27.45 36.13
N ARG A 145 -5.50 -26.59 37.10
CA ARG A 145 -4.47 -26.66 38.18
C ARG A 145 -3.05 -27.21 37.88
N SER A 146 -1.90 -26.54 38.10
CA SER A 146 -1.36 -25.55 39.09
C SER A 146 -0.52 -26.13 40.26
N SER A 147 0.78 -25.81 40.34
CA SER A 147 1.55 -25.53 41.58
C SER A 147 3.04 -25.21 41.31
N SER A 148 3.75 -24.67 42.31
CA SER A 148 5.21 -24.37 42.31
C SER A 148 5.83 -24.78 43.66
N PRO A 149 7.16 -24.93 43.79
CA PRO A 149 7.91 -23.93 44.59
C PRO A 149 9.40 -23.68 44.17
N LYS A 150 10.09 -22.83 44.94
CA LYS A 150 11.55 -22.49 44.92
C LYS A 150 12.28 -23.24 46.10
N PRO A 151 13.50 -22.93 46.65
CA PRO A 151 14.56 -21.93 46.30
C PRO A 151 16.08 -22.29 46.57
N VAL A 152 17.05 -21.55 45.97
CA VAL A 152 18.32 -20.95 46.56
C VAL A 152 19.41 -21.90 47.20
N PRO A 153 20.73 -21.58 47.45
CA PRO A 153 21.60 -20.37 47.30
C PRO A 153 22.94 -20.54 46.50
N SER A 154 23.82 -19.52 46.56
CA SER A 154 25.20 -19.43 45.98
C SER A 154 26.34 -19.55 47.02
N PRO A 155 27.63 -19.48 46.60
CA PRO A 155 28.63 -18.70 47.35
C PRO A 155 29.62 -17.85 46.48
N ARG A 156 30.54 -17.12 47.16
CA ARG A 156 31.44 -16.03 46.65
C ARG A 156 32.86 -16.50 46.24
N ASN A 157 33.59 -15.68 45.46
CA ASN A 157 34.78 -14.91 45.96
C ASN A 157 35.45 -13.96 44.92
N SER A 158 36.45 -13.19 45.36
CA SER A 158 37.22 -12.12 44.65
C SER A 158 38.74 -12.24 44.98
N PRO A 159 39.73 -11.47 44.42
CA PRO A 159 39.83 -9.99 44.55
C PRO A 159 40.56 -9.19 43.41
N ARG A 160 40.79 -7.89 43.67
CA ARG A 160 41.43 -6.81 42.85
C ARG A 160 42.95 -6.93 42.57
N VAL A 161 43.45 -6.11 41.63
CA VAL A 161 44.55 -5.11 41.83
C VAL A 161 44.53 -4.00 40.72
N SER A 162 45.22 -2.86 40.92
CA SER A 162 45.43 -1.72 39.96
C SER A 162 46.76 -1.00 40.33
N PRO A 163 47.44 -0.13 39.50
CA PRO A 163 46.95 1.24 39.16
C PRO A 163 47.50 2.03 37.91
N LYS A 164 46.71 3.05 37.53
CA LYS A 164 46.93 4.40 36.92
C LYS A 164 48.34 5.05 36.60
N VAL A 165 48.41 5.69 35.38
CA VAL A 165 48.63 7.17 35.08
C VAL A 165 49.97 7.79 34.51
N THR A 166 49.80 8.86 33.68
CA THR A 166 50.68 10.00 33.23
C THR A 166 51.60 10.02 31.97
N ARG A 167 51.04 10.55 30.84
CA ARG A 167 51.37 11.82 30.12
C ARG A 167 52.79 12.20 29.57
N ALA A 168 52.96 12.02 28.24
CA ALA A 168 53.44 12.95 27.17
C ALA A 168 54.88 13.57 27.09
N SER A 169 55.52 13.47 25.90
CA SER A 169 56.28 14.55 25.18
C SER A 169 56.73 14.12 23.75
N THR A 170 57.17 15.08 22.91
CA THR A 170 57.76 14.90 21.55
C THR A 170 59.09 15.69 21.43
N PRO A 171 60.06 15.39 20.53
CA PRO A 171 60.03 15.92 19.14
C PRO A 171 60.83 15.17 18.01
N ARG A 172 60.61 15.66 16.77
CA ARG A 172 61.39 15.65 15.49
C ARG A 172 62.74 14.89 15.33
N GLY A 173 62.94 14.37 14.11
CA GLY A 173 64.24 14.10 13.44
C GLY A 173 64.09 13.94 11.91
N ASN A 174 65.10 14.33 11.11
CA ASN A 174 65.14 14.25 9.63
C ASN A 174 66.07 13.10 9.17
N ILE A 175 66.01 12.68 7.88
CA ILE A 175 67.12 12.69 6.87
C ILE A 175 66.77 11.93 5.56
N THR A 176 67.57 12.19 4.51
CA THR A 176 67.56 11.84 3.07
C THR A 176 67.69 10.31 2.74
N VAL A 177 67.77 9.77 1.50
CA VAL A 177 68.31 10.24 0.18
C VAL A 177 67.76 9.44 -1.03
N ASP A 178 67.92 9.96 -2.27
CA ASP A 178 68.34 9.32 -3.57
C ASP A 178 67.76 7.97 -4.10
N SER A 179 67.77 7.62 -5.40
CA SER A 179 68.03 8.37 -6.65
C SER A 179 67.54 7.64 -7.94
N SER A 180 67.72 8.32 -9.09
CA SER A 180 68.22 7.81 -10.39
C SER A 180 67.46 6.80 -11.28
N LEU A 181 67.14 7.26 -12.52
CA LEU A 181 67.47 6.66 -13.85
C LEU A 181 66.81 5.30 -14.25
N VAL A 182 66.66 4.88 -15.53
CA VAL A 182 66.93 5.51 -16.85
C VAL A 182 65.91 5.05 -17.92
N SER A 183 66.02 5.58 -19.15
CA SER A 183 65.18 5.30 -20.33
C SER A 183 65.40 3.95 -21.02
N VAL A 184 64.53 3.59 -21.98
CA VAL A 184 64.86 3.37 -23.42
C VAL A 184 63.59 3.02 -24.23
N THR A 185 63.49 3.51 -25.47
CA THR A 185 62.45 3.15 -26.46
C THR A 185 63.03 2.26 -27.57
N PRO A 186 62.17 1.56 -28.34
CA PRO A 186 62.37 1.60 -29.79
C PRO A 186 61.11 1.74 -30.66
N ARG A 187 61.33 2.29 -31.86
CA ARG A 187 60.53 2.22 -33.11
C ARG A 187 60.49 0.77 -33.66
N SER A 188 59.68 0.32 -34.63
CA SER A 188 58.54 0.83 -35.47
C SER A 188 57.78 -0.42 -36.02
N THR A 189 57.05 -0.54 -37.15
CA THR A 189 56.76 0.22 -38.40
C THR A 189 55.47 -0.40 -39.03
N MET A 190 54.57 0.36 -39.69
CA MET A 190 54.30 0.41 -41.16
C MET A 190 54.09 -0.94 -41.90
N ASN A 191 53.09 -1.13 -42.79
CA ASN A 191 52.38 -0.17 -43.68
C ASN A 191 50.88 -0.52 -43.93
N ASP A 192 50.07 0.53 -44.22
CA ASP A 192 49.05 0.71 -45.29
C ASP A 192 47.95 -0.36 -45.58
N ILE A 193 46.80 -0.08 -46.25
CA ILE A 193 46.39 1.01 -47.17
C ILE A 193 45.02 1.62 -46.77
N SER A 194 44.79 2.89 -47.14
CA SER A 194 43.57 3.69 -46.91
C SER A 194 42.41 3.33 -47.87
N SER A 195 41.14 3.62 -47.55
CA SER A 195 40.50 4.95 -47.70
C SER A 195 38.95 4.74 -47.71
N PHE A 196 38.03 5.70 -47.86
CA PHE A 196 38.05 7.17 -48.07
C PHE A 196 36.68 7.73 -47.65
N MET A 197 36.59 8.92 -47.03
CA MET A 197 35.55 9.96 -47.30
C MET A 197 35.83 11.25 -46.51
N GLN A 198 35.22 12.37 -46.92
CA GLN A 198 35.58 13.73 -46.50
C GLN A 198 34.50 14.38 -45.61
N THR A 199 34.92 15.28 -44.71
CA THR A 199 34.06 16.39 -44.24
C THR A 199 34.15 17.55 -45.24
N PRO A 200 33.16 18.47 -45.30
CA PRO A 200 33.41 19.73 -44.58
C PRO A 200 32.17 20.52 -44.10
N HIS A 201 32.49 21.54 -43.30
CA HIS A 201 31.71 22.77 -43.01
C HIS A 201 30.50 22.73 -42.05
N SER A 202 30.14 23.95 -41.63
CA SER A 202 29.47 24.30 -40.37
C SER A 202 28.18 25.09 -40.62
N MET A 203 27.18 24.91 -39.76
CA MET A 203 26.00 25.79 -39.65
C MET A 203 25.65 26.05 -38.17
N ASP A 204 24.80 27.04 -37.94
CA ASP A 204 24.75 27.81 -36.69
C ASP A 204 23.99 27.18 -35.51
N TYR A 205 24.51 27.43 -34.31
CA TYR A 205 23.94 27.03 -33.02
C TYR A 205 22.80 27.96 -32.57
N SER A 206 21.64 27.92 -33.24
CA SER A 206 20.47 28.72 -32.82
C SER A 206 19.09 28.08 -33.01
N THR A 207 18.96 26.92 -33.66
CA THR A 207 17.65 26.27 -33.92
C THR A 207 17.67 24.75 -33.69
N MET A 208 17.98 24.35 -32.45
CA MET A 208 17.78 22.98 -31.96
C MET A 208 17.11 23.01 -30.58
N SER A 209 15.78 23.02 -30.58
CA SER A 209 14.92 22.75 -29.42
C SER A 209 13.77 21.86 -29.89
N ALA A 210 13.38 20.88 -29.07
CA ALA A 210 12.30 19.93 -29.34
C ALA A 210 12.46 19.04 -30.61
N THR A 211 13.54 18.26 -30.67
CA THR A 211 13.49 16.93 -31.32
C THR A 211 13.72 15.87 -30.26
N SER A 212 12.69 15.08 -29.93
CA SER A 212 12.82 13.88 -29.10
C SER A 212 13.62 12.82 -29.85
N TYR A 213 14.39 12.00 -29.12
CA TYR A 213 15.02 10.81 -29.67
C TYR A 213 13.94 9.75 -29.94
N LEU A 214 13.31 9.82 -31.11
CA LEU A 214 12.38 8.79 -31.58
C LEU A 214 13.11 7.44 -31.63
N ARG A 215 12.75 6.54 -30.71
CA ARG A 215 13.20 5.14 -30.75
C ARG A 215 12.68 4.51 -32.06
N PRO A 216 13.47 3.72 -32.79
CA PRO A 216 12.97 2.98 -33.94
C PRO A 216 11.77 2.12 -33.52
N LYS A 217 10.66 2.19 -34.26
CA LYS A 217 9.52 1.29 -34.04
C LYS A 217 9.77 -0.04 -34.78
N PRO A 218 9.42 -1.20 -34.19
CA PRO A 218 9.47 -2.47 -34.88
C PRO A 218 8.57 -2.49 -36.13
N PRO A 219 9.05 -2.93 -37.30
CA PRO A 219 8.19 -3.17 -38.47
C PRO A 219 7.16 -4.29 -38.23
N LEU A 220 7.56 -5.41 -37.62
CA LEU A 220 6.64 -6.52 -37.31
C LEU A 220 5.83 -6.27 -36.02
N GLN A 221 4.81 -5.40 -36.09
CA GLN A 221 3.94 -5.08 -34.94
C GLN A 221 2.61 -5.86 -34.94
N SER A 222 1.90 -5.94 -36.06
CA SER A 222 0.55 -6.52 -36.14
C SER A 222 0.55 -8.02 -36.42
N PHE A 223 -0.63 -8.64 -36.38
CA PHE A 223 -0.87 -9.99 -36.92
C PHE A 223 -0.55 -10.08 -38.43
N SER A 224 -0.92 -9.05 -39.20
CA SER A 224 -0.77 -9.02 -40.67
C SER A 224 0.71 -9.11 -41.07
N ASP A 225 1.57 -8.44 -40.30
CA ASP A 225 3.01 -8.43 -40.53
C ASP A 225 3.62 -9.81 -40.23
N PHE A 226 3.19 -10.46 -39.14
CA PHE A 226 3.62 -11.83 -38.77
C PHE A 226 3.18 -12.89 -39.79
N GLU A 227 2.00 -12.73 -40.40
CA GLU A 227 1.53 -13.62 -41.47
C GLU A 227 2.26 -13.36 -42.79
N THR A 228 2.43 -12.09 -43.18
CA THR A 228 3.05 -11.70 -44.46
C THR A 228 4.56 -11.96 -44.51
N SER A 229 5.27 -11.75 -43.40
CA SER A 229 6.71 -12.08 -43.26
C SER A 229 6.98 -13.57 -43.04
N GLY A 230 5.94 -14.39 -42.89
CA GLY A 230 6.06 -15.83 -42.67
C GLY A 230 6.58 -16.23 -41.29
N VAL A 231 6.55 -15.33 -40.29
CA VAL A 231 6.97 -15.62 -38.91
C VAL A 231 6.29 -16.88 -38.38
N PHE A 232 4.95 -16.97 -38.46
CA PHE A 232 4.21 -18.14 -37.96
C PHE A 232 4.71 -19.47 -38.54
N GLN A 233 5.16 -19.50 -39.79
CA GLN A 233 5.69 -20.73 -40.41
C GLN A 233 7.07 -21.11 -39.86
N GLY A 234 7.91 -20.13 -39.53
CA GLY A 234 9.17 -20.36 -38.80
C GLY A 234 8.91 -20.78 -37.35
N GLN A 235 7.95 -20.13 -36.68
CA GLN A 235 7.60 -20.42 -35.29
C GLN A 235 7.15 -21.86 -35.10
N PHE A 236 6.31 -22.40 -36.01
CA PHE A 236 5.86 -23.77 -35.95
C PHE A 236 7.03 -24.77 -35.99
N ILE A 237 8.04 -24.53 -36.84
CA ILE A 237 9.22 -25.40 -36.97
C ILE A 237 10.09 -25.32 -35.70
N LEU A 238 10.31 -24.10 -35.20
CA LEU A 238 11.09 -23.86 -33.98
C LEU A 238 10.40 -24.44 -32.74
N GLU A 239 9.07 -24.34 -32.64
CA GLU A 239 8.28 -24.88 -31.54
C GLU A 239 8.37 -26.40 -31.46
N GLN A 240 8.34 -27.14 -32.58
CA GLN A 240 8.52 -28.61 -32.52
C GLN A 240 9.89 -28.98 -31.95
N ARG A 241 10.94 -28.24 -32.31
CA ARG A 241 12.28 -28.43 -31.72
C ARG A 241 12.30 -28.10 -30.22
N HIS A 242 11.69 -26.98 -29.80
CA HIS A 242 11.59 -26.61 -28.38
C HIS A 242 10.84 -27.66 -27.57
N ARG A 243 9.75 -28.20 -28.13
CA ARG A 243 8.94 -29.30 -27.59
C ARG A 243 9.75 -30.58 -27.40
N GLU A 244 10.52 -31.00 -28.40
CA GLU A 244 11.45 -32.13 -28.27
C GLU A 244 12.50 -31.91 -27.17
N GLU A 245 13.08 -30.71 -27.09
CA GLU A 245 14.07 -30.37 -26.07
C GLU A 245 13.46 -30.35 -24.65
N GLU A 246 12.22 -29.86 -24.49
CA GLU A 246 11.46 -29.95 -23.24
C GLU A 246 11.17 -31.41 -22.85
N GLU A 247 10.70 -32.25 -23.78
CA GLU A 247 10.44 -33.67 -23.50
C GLU A 247 11.72 -34.47 -23.16
N ARG A 248 12.88 -34.08 -23.70
CA ARG A 248 14.18 -34.64 -23.29
C ARG A 248 14.55 -34.20 -21.88
N LEU A 249 14.38 -32.91 -21.53
CA LEU A 249 14.65 -32.40 -20.19
C LEU A 249 13.71 -33.00 -19.13
N GLN A 250 12.41 -33.10 -19.42
CA GLN A 250 11.43 -33.71 -18.52
C GLN A 250 11.75 -35.19 -18.21
N ARG A 251 12.20 -35.96 -19.22
CA ARG A 251 12.67 -37.35 -19.02
C ARG A 251 13.94 -37.41 -18.18
N PHE A 252 14.93 -36.59 -18.48
CA PHE A 252 16.20 -36.55 -17.73
C PHE A 252 15.99 -36.21 -16.24
N LEU A 253 15.12 -35.24 -15.95
CA LEU A 253 14.75 -34.86 -14.58
C LEU A 253 13.99 -35.97 -13.84
N LEU A 254 13.13 -36.71 -14.53
CA LEU A 254 12.44 -37.87 -13.94
C LEU A 254 13.44 -38.99 -13.60
N GLU A 255 14.36 -39.29 -14.52
CA GLU A 255 15.42 -40.28 -14.29
C GLU A 255 16.35 -39.90 -13.12
N GLU A 256 16.78 -38.63 -13.01
CA GLU A 256 17.59 -38.18 -11.88
C GLU A 256 16.82 -38.28 -10.56
N ARG A 257 15.54 -37.88 -10.54
CA ARG A 257 14.68 -37.98 -9.36
C ARG A 257 14.58 -39.43 -8.86
N GLU A 258 14.39 -40.40 -9.76
CA GLU A 258 14.41 -41.81 -9.38
C GLU A 258 15.79 -42.32 -8.94
N LYS A 259 16.88 -41.90 -9.61
CA LYS A 259 18.26 -42.32 -9.26
C LYS A 259 18.64 -41.84 -7.87
N GLU A 260 18.32 -40.59 -7.52
CA GLU A 260 18.51 -40.07 -6.16
C GLU A 260 17.58 -40.75 -5.13
N MET A 261 16.34 -41.08 -5.50
CA MET A 261 15.42 -41.79 -4.60
C MET A 261 15.92 -43.22 -4.28
N ARG A 262 16.44 -43.94 -5.28
CA ARG A 262 17.10 -45.25 -5.08
C ARG A 262 18.32 -45.12 -4.17
N ARG A 263 19.22 -44.16 -4.43
CA ARG A 263 20.39 -43.88 -3.57
C ARG A 263 20.01 -43.58 -2.11
N LEU A 264 18.93 -42.84 -1.89
CA LEU A 264 18.43 -42.52 -0.56
C LEU A 264 17.94 -43.77 0.19
N ASP A 265 17.14 -44.61 -0.48
CA ASP A 265 16.62 -45.85 0.11
C ASP A 265 17.72 -46.91 0.32
N GLU A 266 18.71 -47.00 -0.59
CA GLU A 266 19.93 -47.81 -0.43
C GLU A 266 20.75 -47.37 0.79
N THR A 267 20.98 -46.06 0.94
CA THR A 267 21.75 -45.49 2.07
C THR A 267 21.08 -45.80 3.41
N ILE A 268 19.76 -45.57 3.50
CA ILE A 268 19.00 -45.78 4.74
C ILE A 268 18.82 -47.28 5.02
N GLY A 269 18.70 -48.12 3.99
CA GLY A 269 18.73 -49.57 4.12
C GLY A 269 20.04 -50.05 4.78
N TYR A 270 21.18 -49.59 4.28
CA TYR A 270 22.49 -49.93 4.83
C TYR A 270 22.71 -49.40 6.26
N GLU A 271 22.34 -48.15 6.55
CA GLU A 271 22.41 -47.59 7.91
C GLU A 271 21.52 -48.39 8.89
N LYS A 272 20.31 -48.77 8.47
CA LYS A 272 19.36 -49.58 9.28
C LYS A 272 19.86 -51.00 9.51
N GLU A 273 20.43 -51.65 8.49
CA GLU A 273 21.00 -52.99 8.61
C GLU A 273 22.18 -52.99 9.58
N ARG A 274 23.09 -52.00 9.48
CA ARG A 274 24.21 -51.85 10.42
C ARG A 274 23.74 -51.66 11.87
N ALA A 275 22.73 -50.81 12.09
CA ALA A 275 22.14 -50.61 13.41
C ALA A 275 21.44 -51.87 13.96
N ALA A 276 20.85 -52.71 13.10
CA ALA A 276 20.29 -53.99 13.49
C ALA A 276 21.38 -55.02 13.86
N SER A 277 22.51 -55.06 13.14
CA SER A 277 23.67 -55.88 13.51
C SER A 277 24.30 -55.43 14.84
N GLU A 278 24.43 -54.11 15.06
CA GLU A 278 24.89 -53.55 16.34
C GLU A 278 23.97 -53.97 17.50
N LEU A 279 22.65 -53.83 17.34
CA LEU A 279 21.66 -54.28 18.32
C LEU A 279 21.79 -55.77 18.63
N LEU A 280 21.87 -56.63 17.61
CA LEU A 280 22.01 -58.08 17.78
C LEU A 280 23.30 -58.45 18.53
N SER A 281 24.44 -57.86 18.16
CA SER A 281 25.73 -58.10 18.84
C SER A 281 25.70 -57.65 20.31
N SER A 282 25.00 -56.56 20.63
CA SER A 282 24.81 -56.10 22.00
C SER A 282 23.93 -57.07 22.82
N PHE A 283 22.94 -57.70 22.18
CA PHE A 283 22.08 -58.70 22.82
C PHE A 283 22.82 -60.00 23.11
N GLU A 284 23.67 -60.48 22.19
CA GLU A 284 24.54 -61.65 22.44
C GLU A 284 25.45 -61.43 23.66
N GLN A 285 26.01 -60.22 23.81
CA GLN A 285 26.82 -59.85 24.97
C GLN A 285 26.00 -59.74 26.27
N MET A 286 24.81 -59.13 26.23
CA MET A 286 23.95 -58.96 27.42
C MET A 286 23.29 -60.27 27.88
N SER A 287 23.02 -61.21 26.96
CA SER A 287 22.52 -62.55 27.26
C SER A 287 23.41 -63.30 28.25
N LEU A 288 24.73 -63.10 28.16
CA LEU A 288 25.72 -63.68 29.08
C LEU A 288 25.71 -63.04 30.49
N SER A 289 25.05 -61.88 30.67
CA SER A 289 24.99 -61.14 31.94
C SER A 289 23.64 -61.24 32.68
N GLY A 290 22.69 -62.04 32.20
CA GLY A 290 21.44 -62.33 32.91
C GLY A 290 20.43 -61.18 32.95
N SER A 291 20.55 -60.19 32.06
CA SER A 291 19.62 -59.06 31.91
C SER A 291 18.92 -59.16 30.56
N THR A 292 17.59 -59.06 30.53
CA THR A 292 16.78 -59.10 29.30
C THR A 292 16.20 -57.71 28.98
N PRO A 293 16.76 -56.98 28.00
CA PRO A 293 16.16 -55.75 27.50
C PRO A 293 14.81 -56.01 26.83
N ASN A 294 13.91 -55.02 26.82
CA ASN A 294 12.70 -55.08 26.01
C ASN A 294 13.04 -54.84 24.53
N LEU A 295 13.48 -55.90 23.84
CA LEU A 295 13.90 -55.87 22.43
C LEU A 295 12.82 -55.32 21.48
N MET A 296 11.53 -55.51 21.79
CA MET A 296 10.44 -54.95 20.99
C MET A 296 10.50 -53.41 21.01
N ALA A 297 10.63 -52.81 22.20
CA ALA A 297 10.64 -51.36 22.36
C ALA A 297 11.91 -50.70 21.80
N GLU A 298 13.06 -51.37 21.86
CA GLU A 298 14.30 -50.85 21.27
C GLU A 298 14.28 -50.97 19.74
N ARG A 299 13.78 -52.08 19.20
CA ARG A 299 13.51 -52.22 17.76
C ARG A 299 12.56 -51.14 17.26
N GLU A 300 11.45 -50.90 17.97
CA GLU A 300 10.46 -49.89 17.61
C GLU A 300 11.05 -48.48 17.62
N ARG A 301 11.88 -48.15 18.62
CA ARG A 301 12.63 -46.88 18.67
C ARG A 301 13.57 -46.71 17.47
N ILE A 302 14.29 -47.76 17.08
CA ILE A 302 15.21 -47.75 15.93
C ILE A 302 14.41 -47.60 14.61
N GLU A 303 13.30 -48.32 14.45
CA GLU A 303 12.45 -48.22 13.26
C GLU A 303 11.80 -46.82 13.12
N GLU A 304 11.38 -46.20 14.22
CA GLU A 304 10.87 -44.82 14.26
C GLU A 304 11.98 -43.78 14.01
N HIS A 305 13.20 -44.01 14.51
CA HIS A 305 14.34 -43.12 14.23
C HIS A 305 14.68 -43.11 12.74
N PHE A 306 14.79 -44.28 12.10
CA PHE A 306 15.04 -44.35 10.66
C PHE A 306 13.86 -43.86 9.81
N ARG A 307 12.61 -43.96 10.30
CA ARG A 307 11.44 -43.34 9.66
C ARG A 307 11.59 -41.82 9.57
N ARG A 308 11.84 -41.16 10.71
CA ARG A 308 12.05 -39.69 10.75
C ARG A 308 13.27 -39.24 9.97
N MET A 309 14.38 -39.98 10.07
CA MET A 309 15.59 -39.70 9.29
C MET A 309 15.33 -39.84 7.78
N ARG A 310 14.52 -40.82 7.36
CA ARG A 310 14.08 -40.95 5.96
C ARG A 310 13.23 -39.77 5.52
N GLU A 311 12.27 -39.34 6.33
CA GLU A 311 11.41 -38.19 6.04
C GLU A 311 12.22 -36.89 5.91
N GLU A 312 13.19 -36.64 6.81
CA GLU A 312 14.05 -35.46 6.79
C GLU A 312 15.06 -35.47 5.62
N LYS A 313 15.75 -36.60 5.38
CA LYS A 313 16.65 -36.77 4.22
C LYS A 313 15.87 -36.66 2.91
N LEU A 314 14.69 -37.30 2.81
CA LEU A 314 13.81 -37.23 1.63
C LEU A 314 13.35 -35.81 1.35
N LYS A 315 12.85 -35.08 2.36
CA LYS A 315 12.45 -33.69 2.21
C LYS A 315 13.60 -32.83 1.67
N THR A 316 14.77 -32.91 2.29
CA THR A 316 15.97 -32.15 1.89
C THR A 316 16.40 -32.45 0.45
N MET A 317 16.34 -33.72 0.05
CA MET A 317 16.64 -34.19 -1.30
C MET A 317 15.58 -33.73 -2.32
N MET A 318 14.28 -33.77 -1.97
CA MET A 318 13.20 -33.27 -2.81
C MET A 318 13.26 -31.75 -3.01
N ASP A 319 13.56 -30.98 -1.95
CA ASP A 319 13.74 -29.52 -2.02
C ASP A 319 14.92 -29.14 -2.92
N LYS A 320 16.04 -29.87 -2.83
CA LYS A 320 17.19 -29.70 -3.72
C LYS A 320 16.83 -30.01 -5.19
N ILE A 321 16.22 -31.16 -5.46
CA ILE A 321 15.82 -31.59 -6.82
C ILE A 321 14.80 -30.61 -7.40
N SER A 322 13.82 -30.14 -6.61
CA SER A 322 12.86 -29.12 -7.01
C SER A 322 13.54 -27.81 -7.41
N THR A 323 14.59 -27.41 -6.68
CA THR A 323 15.37 -26.20 -6.96
C THR A 323 16.19 -26.34 -8.25
N GLU A 324 16.81 -27.50 -8.49
CA GLU A 324 17.53 -27.78 -9.74
C GLU A 324 16.59 -27.89 -10.94
N GLU A 325 15.44 -28.58 -10.81
CA GLU A 325 14.38 -28.68 -11.83
C GLU A 325 13.90 -27.28 -12.25
N LYS A 326 13.53 -26.43 -11.29
CA LYS A 326 13.16 -25.01 -11.55
C LYS A 326 14.29 -24.25 -12.26
N THR A 327 15.53 -24.40 -11.81
CA THR A 327 16.69 -23.68 -12.37
C THR A 327 16.98 -24.08 -13.83
N ARG A 328 16.86 -25.37 -14.16
CA ARG A 328 17.10 -25.87 -15.53
C ARG A 328 15.95 -25.51 -16.46
N THR A 329 14.70 -25.63 -16.01
CA THR A 329 13.51 -25.23 -16.76
C THR A 329 13.49 -23.72 -17.05
N ALA A 330 13.89 -22.88 -16.09
CA ALA A 330 14.02 -21.44 -16.31
C ALA A 330 15.06 -21.12 -17.42
N LYS A 331 16.27 -21.69 -17.32
CA LYS A 331 17.32 -21.51 -18.35
C LYS A 331 16.89 -22.01 -19.74
N MET A 332 16.09 -23.07 -19.80
CA MET A 332 15.52 -23.56 -21.05
C MET A 332 14.51 -22.57 -21.63
N LEU A 333 13.58 -22.07 -20.81
CA LEU A 333 12.59 -21.06 -21.20
C LEU A 333 13.25 -19.76 -21.67
N ASP A 334 14.30 -19.29 -20.99
CA ASP A 334 15.05 -18.10 -21.37
C ASP A 334 15.74 -18.27 -22.74
N ARG A 335 16.32 -19.44 -23.00
CA ARG A 335 16.94 -19.77 -24.29
C ARG A 335 15.90 -19.92 -25.40
N HIS A 336 14.82 -20.66 -25.17
CA HIS A 336 13.73 -20.82 -26.14
C HIS A 336 13.07 -19.49 -26.47
N GLY A 337 12.90 -18.62 -25.48
CA GLY A 337 12.48 -17.23 -25.68
C GLY A 337 13.45 -16.42 -26.54
N PHE A 338 14.76 -16.49 -26.27
CA PHE A 338 15.77 -15.81 -27.08
C PHE A 338 15.82 -16.33 -28.52
N GLU A 339 15.77 -17.65 -28.72
CA GLU A 339 15.72 -18.28 -30.06
C GLU A 339 14.46 -17.84 -30.84
N MET A 340 13.31 -17.66 -30.16
CA MET A 340 12.07 -17.15 -30.74
C MET A 340 12.17 -15.67 -31.15
N MET A 341 12.73 -14.83 -30.27
CA MET A 341 12.94 -13.41 -30.55
C MET A 341 14.00 -13.19 -31.65
N LEU A 342 15.00 -14.07 -31.76
CA LEU A 342 15.99 -14.07 -32.84
C LEU A 342 15.35 -14.42 -34.18
N LEU A 343 14.50 -15.45 -34.24
CA LEU A 343 13.73 -15.80 -35.45
C LEU A 343 12.88 -14.61 -35.94
N ILE A 344 12.23 -13.88 -35.01
CA ILE A 344 11.44 -12.70 -35.35
C ILE A 344 12.36 -11.57 -35.88
N SER A 345 13.52 -11.35 -35.25
CA SER A 345 14.54 -10.39 -35.73
C SER A 345 15.10 -10.74 -37.12
N GLU A 346 15.26 -12.02 -37.43
CA GLU A 346 15.65 -12.49 -38.77
C GLU A 346 14.56 -12.22 -39.81
N LYS A 347 13.28 -12.45 -39.48
CA LYS A 347 12.15 -12.15 -40.38
C LYS A 347 11.87 -10.67 -40.56
N ASP A 348 12.09 -9.88 -39.52
CA ASP A 348 12.02 -8.42 -39.59
C ASP A 348 13.03 -7.86 -40.61
N LYS A 349 14.28 -8.34 -40.56
CA LYS A 349 15.36 -7.96 -41.51
C LYS A 349 15.21 -8.55 -42.91
N GLU A 350 14.50 -9.67 -43.07
CA GLU A 350 14.08 -10.17 -44.38
C GLU A 350 13.00 -9.27 -45.02
N PHE A 351 12.06 -8.79 -44.21
CA PHE A 351 10.90 -7.99 -44.62
C PHE A 351 11.26 -6.52 -44.89
N ASP A 352 11.89 -5.84 -43.91
CA ASP A 352 12.45 -4.50 -44.06
C ASP A 352 13.98 -4.51 -43.82
N ARG A 353 14.74 -4.42 -44.93
CA ARG A 353 16.20 -4.33 -44.90
C ARG A 353 16.74 -3.00 -44.38
N THR A 354 15.87 -2.03 -44.11
CA THR A 354 16.20 -0.74 -43.50
C THR A 354 15.82 -0.66 -42.01
N ALA A 355 15.28 -1.76 -41.44
CA ALA A 355 14.98 -1.86 -40.02
C ALA A 355 16.22 -1.61 -39.14
N ILE A 356 16.16 -0.55 -38.34
CA ILE A 356 17.18 -0.20 -37.32
C ILE A 356 16.85 -0.87 -35.98
N TYR A 357 15.60 -1.33 -35.81
CA TYR A 357 15.18 -2.10 -34.64
C TYR A 357 15.75 -3.52 -34.69
N ASP A 358 15.97 -4.13 -33.52
CA ASP A 358 16.39 -5.53 -33.43
C ASP A 358 15.61 -6.23 -32.34
N HIS A 359 14.63 -7.06 -32.73
CA HIS A 359 13.80 -7.84 -31.82
C HIS A 359 14.60 -8.82 -30.91
N SER A 360 15.89 -9.06 -31.15
CA SER A 360 16.73 -9.85 -30.23
C SER A 360 17.30 -9.02 -29.07
N MET A 361 17.33 -7.68 -29.19
CA MET A 361 17.94 -6.77 -28.22
C MET A 361 16.93 -6.23 -27.20
N LYS A 362 16.95 -6.81 -25.99
CA LYS A 362 16.12 -6.39 -24.85
C LYS A 362 16.32 -4.89 -24.53
N PRO A 363 15.24 -4.11 -24.30
CA PRO A 363 15.34 -2.73 -23.84
C PRO A 363 16.06 -2.59 -22.50
N ALA A 364 16.71 -1.45 -22.28
CA ALA A 364 17.42 -1.16 -21.04
C ALA A 364 16.46 -1.16 -19.82
N THR A 365 16.92 -1.70 -18.69
CA THR A 365 16.17 -1.71 -17.42
C THR A 365 16.19 -0.34 -16.76
N MET A 366 15.29 0.53 -17.21
CA MET A 366 15.13 1.93 -16.78
C MET A 366 13.67 2.20 -16.39
N ALA A 367 13.44 3.29 -15.67
CA ALA A 367 12.09 3.78 -15.40
C ALA A 367 11.34 4.09 -16.71
N PRO A 368 10.03 3.79 -16.79
CA PRO A 368 9.25 4.02 -18.00
C PRO A 368 8.94 5.51 -18.21
N GLU A 369 9.00 5.96 -19.47
CA GLU A 369 8.86 7.37 -19.86
C GLU A 369 7.44 7.95 -19.66
N THR A 370 6.42 7.10 -19.53
CA THR A 370 4.99 7.46 -19.39
C THR A 370 4.32 6.60 -18.31
N LYS A 371 3.17 7.01 -17.76
CA LYS A 371 2.40 6.23 -16.77
C LYS A 371 1.38 5.28 -17.39
N LYS A 372 0.83 4.34 -16.61
CA LYS A 372 -0.30 3.46 -17.02
C LYS A 372 -1.47 4.29 -17.56
N GLY A 373 -1.80 5.38 -16.88
CA GLY A 373 -2.83 6.33 -17.31
C GLY A 373 -2.46 7.16 -18.55
N GLU A 374 -1.18 7.22 -18.93
CA GLU A 374 -0.69 7.61 -20.26
C GLU A 374 -1.25 6.71 -21.38
N LEU A 375 -1.08 5.39 -21.19
CA LEU A 375 -1.35 4.36 -22.19
C LEU A 375 -2.86 4.16 -22.47
N TYR A 376 -3.70 4.17 -21.43
CA TYR A 376 -5.16 4.09 -21.57
C TYR A 376 -5.88 4.68 -20.34
N LYS A 377 -7.12 5.15 -20.52
CA LYS A 377 -7.91 5.81 -19.46
C LYS A 377 -8.84 4.86 -18.69
N SER A 378 -9.34 3.82 -19.35
CA SER A 378 -10.24 2.81 -18.77
C SER A 378 -9.95 1.45 -19.40
N PRO A 379 -10.04 0.32 -18.67
CA PRO A 379 -9.93 -1.03 -19.24
C PRO A 379 -11.01 -1.34 -20.29
N GLU A 380 -12.11 -0.57 -20.31
CA GLU A 380 -13.21 -0.72 -21.28
C GLU A 380 -12.76 -0.62 -22.74
N VAL A 381 -11.64 0.08 -23.02
CA VAL A 381 -11.06 0.13 -24.38
C VAL A 381 -10.63 -1.25 -24.90
N PHE A 382 -10.39 -2.21 -24.00
CA PHE A 382 -9.98 -3.56 -24.32
C PHE A 382 -11.13 -4.58 -24.35
N GLU A 383 -12.39 -4.17 -24.19
CA GLU A 383 -13.52 -5.10 -23.99
C GLU A 383 -13.66 -6.14 -25.13
N GLN A 384 -13.32 -5.77 -26.37
CA GLN A 384 -13.35 -6.68 -27.53
C GLN A 384 -12.22 -7.72 -27.45
N LEU A 385 -10.99 -7.29 -27.21
CA LEU A 385 -9.83 -8.17 -27.01
C LEU A 385 -10.02 -9.08 -25.78
N ASP A 386 -10.64 -8.57 -24.72
CA ASP A 386 -10.93 -9.35 -23.52
C ASP A 386 -11.97 -10.45 -23.79
N LYS A 387 -12.99 -10.18 -24.61
CA LYS A 387 -13.94 -11.21 -25.09
C LYS A 387 -13.22 -12.25 -25.95
N ARG A 388 -12.41 -11.82 -26.92
CA ARG A 388 -11.59 -12.71 -27.77
C ARG A 388 -10.67 -13.62 -26.95
N ALA A 389 -10.03 -13.07 -25.92
CA ALA A 389 -9.21 -13.84 -24.99
C ALA A 389 -10.00 -14.90 -24.20
N ILE A 390 -11.23 -14.59 -23.78
CA ILE A 390 -12.11 -15.55 -23.09
C ILE A 390 -12.60 -16.65 -24.05
N GLU A 391 -12.94 -16.31 -25.30
CA GLU A 391 -13.29 -17.29 -26.34
C GLU A 391 -12.15 -18.26 -26.64
N CYS A 392 -10.93 -17.75 -26.82
CA CYS A 392 -9.73 -18.57 -26.98
C CYS A 392 -9.35 -19.32 -25.68
N ALA A 393 -9.76 -18.85 -24.49
CA ALA A 393 -9.56 -19.59 -23.24
C ALA A 393 -10.50 -20.79 -23.11
N ASN A 394 -11.64 -20.79 -23.80
CA ASN A 394 -12.55 -21.94 -23.86
C ASN A 394 -12.20 -22.97 -24.96
N GLN A 395 -11.18 -22.68 -25.78
CA GLN A 395 -10.70 -23.58 -26.83
C GLN A 395 -9.44 -24.36 -26.39
N ASP A 396 -9.17 -25.46 -27.09
CA ASP A 396 -7.95 -26.27 -26.94
C ASP A 396 -7.07 -26.12 -28.18
N TYR A 397 -5.79 -25.78 -27.96
CA TYR A 397 -4.79 -25.56 -29.00
C TYR A 397 -3.68 -26.61 -28.93
N SER A 398 -3.18 -27.04 -30.10
CA SER A 398 -2.13 -28.05 -30.25
C SER A 398 -0.71 -27.48 -30.32
N SER A 399 -0.58 -26.16 -30.47
CA SER A 399 0.69 -25.42 -30.48
C SER A 399 0.53 -24.03 -29.84
N PHE A 400 1.65 -23.43 -29.40
CA PHE A 400 1.68 -22.04 -28.93
C PHE A 400 1.58 -21.07 -30.10
N THR A 401 2.11 -21.46 -31.26
CA THR A 401 2.02 -20.73 -32.54
C THR A 401 0.57 -20.49 -32.95
N ASP A 402 -0.27 -21.53 -32.97
CA ASP A 402 -1.69 -21.43 -33.34
C ASP A 402 -2.47 -20.56 -32.35
N LEU A 403 -2.20 -20.71 -31.05
CA LEU A 403 -2.83 -19.92 -29.99
C LEU A 403 -2.51 -18.43 -30.13
N ILE A 404 -1.24 -18.07 -30.33
CA ILE A 404 -0.84 -16.66 -30.51
C ILE A 404 -1.38 -16.11 -31.83
N LYS A 405 -1.38 -16.90 -32.91
CA LYS A 405 -2.00 -16.52 -34.17
C LYS A 405 -3.48 -16.18 -34.01
N ASP A 406 -4.21 -16.95 -33.20
CA ASP A 406 -5.65 -16.74 -33.00
C ASP A 406 -5.97 -15.64 -31.98
N LEU A 407 -5.15 -15.45 -30.93
CA LEU A 407 -5.28 -14.37 -29.96
C LEU A 407 -4.96 -13.00 -30.56
N THR A 408 -3.89 -12.90 -31.35
CA THR A 408 -3.36 -11.61 -31.82
C THR A 408 -3.99 -11.10 -33.12
N ARG A 409 -4.94 -11.84 -33.71
CA ARG A 409 -5.58 -11.53 -35.01
C ARG A 409 -6.09 -10.09 -35.15
N GLU A 410 -6.57 -9.51 -34.05
CA GLU A 410 -7.18 -8.17 -33.98
C GLU A 410 -6.30 -7.17 -33.22
N CYS A 411 -5.00 -7.46 -33.05
CA CYS A 411 -4.04 -6.58 -32.39
C CYS A 411 -3.15 -5.85 -33.42
N GLU A 412 -3.10 -4.53 -33.33
CA GLU A 412 -2.22 -3.68 -34.13
C GLU A 412 -0.94 -3.29 -33.35
N THR A 413 -1.01 -3.29 -32.01
CA THR A 413 0.04 -2.76 -31.12
C THR A 413 0.59 -3.78 -30.11
N GLU A 414 1.77 -3.48 -29.56
CA GLU A 414 2.36 -4.25 -28.44
C GLU A 414 1.48 -4.26 -27.18
N LEU A 415 0.76 -3.16 -26.92
CA LEU A 415 -0.15 -3.01 -25.77
C LEU A 415 -1.34 -3.98 -25.86
N GLU A 416 -1.95 -4.09 -27.03
CA GLU A 416 -3.07 -4.98 -27.30
C GLU A 416 -2.64 -6.45 -27.25
N LYS A 417 -1.50 -6.79 -27.86
CA LYS A 417 -0.85 -8.11 -27.73
C LYS A 417 -0.62 -8.47 -26.26
N ALA A 418 -0.05 -7.55 -25.47
CA ALA A 418 0.17 -7.77 -24.04
C ALA A 418 -1.15 -7.98 -23.26
N ARG A 419 -2.21 -7.21 -23.60
CA ARG A 419 -3.53 -7.32 -22.97
C ARG A 419 -4.21 -8.65 -23.27
N VAL A 420 -4.32 -9.03 -24.54
CA VAL A 420 -5.05 -10.25 -24.95
C VAL A 420 -4.38 -11.51 -24.39
N ILE A 421 -3.04 -11.53 -24.34
CA ILE A 421 -2.24 -12.60 -23.72
C ILE A 421 -2.43 -12.62 -22.20
N PHE A 422 -2.33 -11.47 -21.52
CA PHE A 422 -2.57 -11.36 -20.08
C PHE A 422 -3.98 -11.86 -19.72
N ARG A 423 -5.00 -11.40 -20.46
CA ARG A 423 -6.39 -11.79 -20.23
C ARG A 423 -6.63 -13.28 -20.44
N TRP A 424 -6.04 -13.89 -21.47
CA TRP A 424 -6.13 -15.34 -21.72
C TRP A 424 -5.48 -16.15 -20.58
N VAL A 425 -4.28 -15.76 -20.15
CA VAL A 425 -3.53 -16.43 -19.07
C VAL A 425 -4.29 -16.44 -17.75
N ILE A 426 -5.03 -15.37 -17.41
CA ILE A 426 -5.82 -15.28 -16.18
C ILE A 426 -7.28 -15.76 -16.32
N ALA A 427 -7.78 -15.92 -17.56
CA ALA A 427 -9.09 -16.50 -17.84
C ALA A 427 -9.05 -18.04 -17.88
N LYS A 428 -7.92 -18.64 -18.24
CA LYS A 428 -7.75 -20.10 -18.20
C LYS A 428 -7.65 -20.55 -16.74
N ASP A 429 -8.73 -21.15 -16.22
CA ASP A 429 -8.75 -21.70 -14.87
C ASP A 429 -7.84 -22.93 -14.77
N LEU A 430 -6.66 -22.72 -14.19
CA LEU A 430 -5.64 -23.74 -13.98
C LEU A 430 -5.71 -24.33 -12.55
N SER A 431 -6.74 -23.97 -11.77
CA SER A 431 -6.92 -24.38 -10.37
C SER A 431 -7.93 -25.54 -10.20
N LYS A 432 -8.95 -25.64 -11.08
CA LYS A 432 -10.01 -26.66 -11.04
C LYS A 432 -9.55 -28.12 -11.34
N HIS A 433 -8.26 -28.44 -11.25
CA HIS A 433 -7.73 -29.80 -11.48
C HIS A 433 -6.96 -30.30 -10.23
N ASN A 434 -7.70 -30.51 -9.14
CA ASN A 434 -7.13 -30.91 -7.85
C ASN A 434 -6.65 -32.39 -7.83
N VAL A 435 -5.35 -32.58 -8.05
CA VAL A 435 -4.43 -33.52 -7.35
C VAL A 435 -4.67 -35.04 -7.46
N ASN A 436 -5.89 -35.55 -7.67
CA ASN A 436 -6.20 -36.98 -7.58
C ASN A 436 -6.08 -37.78 -8.90
N GLU A 437 -5.89 -37.14 -10.06
CA GLU A 437 -5.75 -37.84 -11.36
C GLU A 437 -4.31 -38.29 -11.70
N ILE A 438 -3.48 -38.55 -10.68
CA ILE A 438 -2.10 -39.04 -10.86
C ILE A 438 -2.05 -40.49 -11.40
N ILE A 439 -3.18 -41.21 -11.46
CA ILE A 439 -3.26 -42.63 -11.82
C ILE A 439 -4.13 -42.88 -13.07
N ARG A 440 -3.73 -42.36 -14.24
CA ARG A 440 -4.08 -42.88 -15.59
C ARG A 440 -3.19 -42.27 -16.69
N PRO A 441 -2.12 -42.95 -17.14
CA PRO A 441 -1.18 -42.40 -18.12
C PRO A 441 -1.66 -42.57 -19.58
N ASN A 442 -2.96 -42.40 -19.87
CA ASN A 442 -3.50 -42.53 -21.24
C ASN A 442 -4.86 -41.84 -21.43
N MET A 443 -4.84 -40.60 -21.94
CA MET A 443 -5.93 -39.98 -22.71
C MET A 443 -5.37 -38.77 -23.48
N GLN A 444 -5.50 -38.75 -24.81
CA GLN A 444 -4.81 -37.79 -25.68
C GLN A 444 -5.56 -36.45 -25.85
N ALA A 445 -5.68 -35.69 -24.75
CA ALA A 445 -6.08 -34.29 -24.77
C ALA A 445 -5.08 -33.42 -23.97
N MET A 446 -5.09 -32.11 -24.21
CA MET A 446 -4.42 -31.09 -23.37
C MET A 446 -2.87 -31.10 -23.34
N THR A 447 -2.19 -31.25 -24.48
CA THR A 447 -0.72 -31.17 -24.57
C THR A 447 -0.15 -29.81 -24.12
N LEU A 448 -0.74 -28.70 -24.58
CA LEU A 448 -0.15 -27.35 -24.47
C LEU A 448 0.02 -26.85 -23.02
N LEU A 449 -0.92 -27.20 -22.13
CA LEU A 449 -0.95 -26.73 -20.74
C LEU A 449 -0.50 -27.80 -19.75
N LYS A 450 0.16 -28.88 -20.21
CA LYS A 450 0.62 -30.00 -19.40
C LYS A 450 1.57 -29.58 -18.27
N GLY A 451 2.47 -28.62 -18.54
CA GLY A 451 3.38 -28.05 -17.52
C GLY A 451 2.61 -27.38 -16.39
N VAL A 452 1.70 -26.47 -16.72
CA VAL A 452 0.95 -25.67 -15.74
C VAL A 452 -0.07 -26.52 -14.97
N ARG A 453 -0.82 -27.39 -15.66
CA ARG A 453 -1.79 -28.33 -15.03
C ARG A 453 -1.13 -29.38 -14.13
N SER A 454 0.17 -29.65 -14.29
CA SER A 454 0.94 -30.51 -13.37
C SER A 454 1.73 -29.73 -12.31
N GLY A 455 1.50 -28.42 -12.18
CA GLY A 455 2.16 -27.55 -11.19
C GLY A 455 3.66 -27.30 -11.45
N LYS A 456 4.15 -27.63 -12.65
CA LYS A 456 5.57 -27.51 -13.03
C LYS A 456 5.94 -26.18 -13.69
N GLU A 457 4.94 -25.51 -14.26
CA GLU A 457 5.09 -24.22 -14.94
C GLU A 457 4.13 -23.20 -14.29
N THR A 458 4.59 -21.98 -14.04
CA THR A 458 3.79 -20.92 -13.40
C THR A 458 3.07 -20.05 -14.42
N TYR A 459 2.04 -19.31 -13.99
CA TYR A 459 1.38 -18.28 -14.81
C TYR A 459 2.40 -17.29 -15.44
N HIS A 460 3.48 -16.96 -14.72
CA HIS A 460 4.54 -16.05 -15.21
C HIS A 460 5.41 -16.69 -16.31
N GLN A 461 5.68 -17.99 -16.21
CA GLN A 461 6.40 -18.73 -17.25
C GLN A 461 5.56 -18.89 -18.51
N LEU A 462 4.27 -19.22 -18.37
CA LEU A 462 3.31 -19.25 -19.46
C LEU A 462 3.16 -17.87 -20.13
N PHE A 463 3.01 -16.80 -19.34
CA PHE A 463 2.94 -15.43 -19.85
C PHE A 463 4.21 -15.01 -20.60
N LYS A 464 5.40 -15.27 -20.03
CA LYS A 464 6.68 -15.01 -20.72
C LYS A 464 6.80 -15.79 -22.03
N LYS A 465 6.43 -17.09 -22.03
CA LYS A 465 6.43 -17.94 -23.23
C LYS A 465 5.54 -17.33 -24.33
N LEU A 466 4.30 -16.99 -24.01
CA LEU A 466 3.35 -16.39 -24.95
C LEU A 466 3.79 -15.01 -25.46
N CYS A 467 4.36 -14.16 -24.60
CA CYS A 467 4.93 -12.87 -25.01
C CYS A 467 6.02 -13.04 -26.07
N ASN A 468 6.98 -13.95 -25.86
CA ASN A 468 8.07 -14.19 -26.81
C ASN A 468 7.55 -14.68 -28.18
N PHE A 469 6.50 -15.52 -28.22
CA PHE A 469 5.84 -15.93 -29.46
C PHE A 469 5.08 -14.77 -30.15
N ALA A 470 4.63 -13.75 -29.40
CA ALA A 470 3.99 -12.56 -29.97
C ALA A 470 4.97 -11.45 -30.40
N GLY A 471 6.28 -11.66 -30.20
CA GLY A 471 7.34 -10.67 -30.46
C GLY A 471 7.55 -9.67 -29.33
N LEU A 472 7.01 -9.93 -28.13
CA LEU A 472 7.14 -9.07 -26.95
C LEU A 472 8.24 -9.61 -26.02
N HIS A 473 9.22 -8.76 -25.68
CA HIS A 473 10.16 -9.08 -24.61
C HIS A 473 9.43 -9.14 -23.26
N CYS A 474 9.51 -10.27 -22.57
CA CYS A 474 9.01 -10.44 -21.21
C CYS A 474 10.08 -11.07 -20.32
N GLU A 475 10.19 -10.59 -19.08
CA GLU A 475 11.13 -11.10 -18.08
C GLU A 475 10.45 -11.50 -16.78
N ILE A 476 10.97 -12.55 -16.14
CA ILE A 476 10.52 -13.02 -14.83
C ILE A 476 11.45 -12.43 -13.78
N ILE A 477 10.88 -11.60 -12.90
CA ILE A 477 11.59 -10.89 -11.84
C ILE A 477 11.44 -11.70 -10.56
N LEU A 478 12.58 -11.94 -9.88
CA LEU A 478 12.63 -12.60 -8.59
C LEU A 478 12.84 -11.57 -7.47
N GLY A 479 12.23 -11.81 -6.31
CA GLY A 479 12.34 -10.90 -5.18
C GLY A 479 11.49 -11.29 -3.98
N TYR A 480 11.09 -10.28 -3.22
CA TYR A 480 10.25 -10.37 -2.04
C TYR A 480 8.89 -9.72 -2.30
N SER A 481 7.84 -10.16 -1.59
CA SER A 481 6.53 -9.50 -1.68
C SER A 481 5.79 -9.44 -0.35
N LYS A 482 5.10 -8.34 -0.09
CA LYS A 482 4.20 -8.14 1.07
C LYS A 482 2.83 -8.82 0.85
N GLY A 483 2.89 -10.08 0.42
CA GLY A 483 1.72 -10.89 0.05
C GLY A 483 1.06 -11.58 1.24
N ALA A 484 0.44 -12.74 0.97
CA ALA A 484 -0.25 -13.54 1.98
C ALA A 484 0.65 -13.83 3.20
N GLY A 485 0.10 -13.63 4.40
CA GLY A 485 0.80 -13.84 5.67
C GLY A 485 1.74 -12.70 6.11
N TYR A 486 2.08 -11.74 5.26
CA TYR A 486 2.89 -10.59 5.69
C TYR A 486 2.05 -9.60 6.51
N LYS A 487 2.54 -9.19 7.68
CA LYS A 487 1.97 -8.11 8.50
C LYS A 487 2.99 -6.96 8.69
N PRO A 488 2.53 -5.71 8.88
CA PRO A 488 3.41 -4.57 9.17
C PRO A 488 4.39 -4.84 10.32
N GLY A 489 5.66 -4.48 10.15
CA GLY A 489 6.72 -4.72 11.15
C GLY A 489 7.31 -6.15 11.15
N MET A 490 6.76 -7.09 10.37
CA MET A 490 7.45 -8.36 10.13
C MET A 490 8.74 -8.13 9.34
N LYS A 491 9.82 -8.78 9.78
CA LYS A 491 11.09 -8.82 9.05
C LYS A 491 10.95 -9.75 7.84
N MET A 492 11.61 -9.38 6.75
CA MET A 492 11.90 -10.29 5.65
C MET A 492 13.35 -10.74 5.80
N ASP A 493 13.55 -12.04 5.97
CA ASP A 493 14.85 -12.68 6.15
C ASP A 493 15.16 -13.66 4.99
N SER A 494 16.24 -14.43 5.11
CA SER A 494 16.74 -15.29 4.04
C SER A 494 15.87 -16.53 3.82
N GLY A 495 14.75 -16.34 3.11
CA GLY A 495 13.86 -17.41 2.65
C GLY A 495 12.37 -17.09 2.79
N THR A 496 12.00 -16.21 3.72
CA THR A 496 10.60 -15.78 3.89
C THR A 496 10.16 -14.79 2.80
N PHE A 497 8.85 -14.78 2.51
CA PHE A 497 8.20 -13.83 1.59
C PHE A 497 8.79 -13.75 0.16
N ARG A 498 9.55 -14.77 -0.25
CA ARG A 498 10.08 -14.94 -1.61
C ARG A 498 8.96 -15.14 -2.62
N ASN A 499 9.04 -14.43 -3.74
CA ASN A 499 8.03 -14.45 -4.79
C ASN A 499 8.67 -14.19 -6.17
N SER A 500 7.87 -14.35 -7.23
CA SER A 500 8.22 -13.99 -8.60
C SER A 500 7.06 -13.27 -9.28
N TRP A 501 7.36 -12.30 -10.14
CA TRP A 501 6.39 -11.65 -11.02
C TRP A 501 7.01 -11.46 -12.42
N THR A 502 6.33 -10.72 -13.29
CA THR A 502 6.77 -10.49 -14.66
C THR A 502 6.86 -9.00 -14.99
N ALA A 503 7.70 -8.64 -15.95
CA ALA A 503 7.62 -7.37 -16.64
C ALA A 503 7.66 -7.60 -18.16
N VAL A 504 6.87 -6.85 -18.90
CA VAL A 504 6.79 -6.89 -20.38
C VAL A 504 7.26 -5.55 -20.93
N ALA A 505 7.95 -5.55 -22.07
CA ALA A 505 8.27 -4.33 -22.80
C ALA A 505 7.09 -3.93 -23.69
N ILE A 506 6.72 -2.64 -23.67
CA ILE A 506 5.74 -2.01 -24.56
C ILE A 506 6.31 -0.65 -24.98
N ASP A 507 6.40 -0.40 -26.29
CA ASP A 507 7.06 0.77 -26.89
C ASP A 507 8.48 0.99 -26.30
N GLY A 508 9.22 -0.11 -26.12
CA GLY A 508 10.57 -0.13 -25.54
C GLY A 508 10.65 0.24 -24.04
N ASN A 509 9.53 0.34 -23.33
CA ASN A 509 9.45 0.67 -21.91
C ASN A 509 8.98 -0.55 -21.10
N TRP A 510 9.66 -0.88 -19.99
CA TRP A 510 9.29 -2.04 -19.15
C TRP A 510 8.08 -1.72 -18.26
N ARG A 511 7.15 -2.68 -18.16
CA ARG A 511 5.88 -2.58 -17.42
C ARG A 511 5.62 -3.81 -16.56
N PHE A 512 5.27 -3.64 -15.30
CA PHE A 512 4.98 -4.77 -14.40
C PHE A 512 3.67 -5.48 -14.76
N VAL A 513 3.69 -6.81 -14.78
CA VAL A 513 2.51 -7.66 -14.95
C VAL A 513 2.57 -8.79 -13.91
N ASN A 514 1.52 -8.95 -13.10
CA ASN A 514 1.42 -10.06 -12.15
C ASN A 514 0.15 -10.90 -12.39
N CYS A 515 0.23 -11.85 -13.32
CA CYS A 515 -0.85 -12.80 -13.65
C CYS A 515 -1.37 -13.58 -12.44
N THR A 516 -0.49 -13.99 -11.52
CA THR A 516 -0.86 -14.81 -10.35
C THR A 516 -1.73 -14.02 -9.36
N TRP A 517 -1.45 -12.73 -9.14
CA TRP A 517 -2.25 -11.88 -8.24
C TRP A 517 -3.45 -11.23 -8.96
N ALA A 518 -3.39 -11.08 -10.29
CA ALA A 518 -4.52 -10.69 -11.13
C ALA A 518 -5.65 -11.74 -11.17
N ALA A 519 -5.31 -13.03 -11.12
CA ALA A 519 -6.23 -14.16 -11.18
C ALA A 519 -7.00 -14.38 -9.85
N ARG A 520 -7.72 -13.35 -9.40
CA ARG A 520 -8.59 -13.44 -8.22
C ARG A 520 -9.82 -14.29 -8.52
N HIS A 521 -10.14 -15.17 -7.57
CA HIS A 521 -11.40 -15.89 -7.53
C HIS A 521 -12.32 -15.14 -6.55
N VAL A 522 -13.49 -14.71 -7.01
CA VAL A 522 -14.48 -14.03 -6.17
C VAL A 522 -15.73 -14.90 -6.07
N THR A 523 -15.87 -15.57 -4.93
CA THR A 523 -17.14 -16.19 -4.51
C THR A 523 -18.15 -15.09 -4.20
N GLY A 524 -19.10 -14.87 -5.10
CA GLY A 524 -20.25 -13.99 -4.82
C GLY A 524 -21.37 -14.79 -4.16
N HIS A 525 -22.10 -14.14 -3.24
CA HIS A 525 -23.46 -14.56 -2.92
C HIS A 525 -24.43 -13.71 -3.75
N LYS A 526 -25.20 -14.37 -4.60
CA LYS A 526 -26.48 -13.90 -5.12
C LYS A 526 -27.49 -15.01 -4.90
N ASP A 527 -28.65 -14.68 -4.33
CA ASP A 527 -29.90 -15.43 -4.42
C ASP A 527 -29.73 -16.97 -4.36
N ASP A 528 -29.15 -17.44 -3.24
CA ASP A 528 -28.90 -18.85 -2.88
C ASP A 528 -28.09 -19.72 -3.86
N LEU A 529 -27.39 -19.12 -4.83
CA LEU A 529 -26.46 -19.83 -5.73
C LEU A 529 -25.01 -19.30 -5.61
N PRO A 530 -24.00 -20.16 -5.38
CA PRO A 530 -22.60 -19.76 -5.35
C PRO A 530 -22.03 -19.63 -6.77
N GLU A 531 -22.41 -18.57 -7.49
CA GLU A 531 -21.81 -18.23 -8.78
C GLU A 531 -20.37 -17.71 -8.60
N MET A 532 -19.43 -18.43 -9.22
CA MET A 532 -18.00 -18.09 -9.23
C MET A 532 -17.70 -17.04 -10.29
N PHE A 533 -17.78 -15.76 -9.93
CA PHE A 533 -17.44 -14.67 -10.82
C PHE A 533 -15.91 -14.51 -10.95
N HIS A 534 -15.39 -14.73 -12.16
CA HIS A 534 -13.98 -14.48 -12.50
C HIS A 534 -13.69 -12.97 -12.66
N LYS A 535 -13.85 -12.19 -11.57
CA LYS A 535 -13.41 -10.79 -11.48
C LYS A 535 -11.91 -10.74 -11.26
N TYR A 536 -11.18 -10.35 -12.30
CA TYR A 536 -9.74 -10.17 -12.30
C TYR A 536 -9.34 -8.79 -11.75
N ASP A 537 -8.10 -8.66 -11.28
CA ASP A 537 -7.61 -7.45 -10.61
C ASP A 537 -6.69 -6.63 -11.52
N GLU A 538 -7.26 -5.56 -12.06
CA GLU A 538 -6.66 -4.64 -13.03
C GLU A 538 -5.42 -3.89 -12.51
N PHE A 539 -5.23 -3.82 -11.20
CA PHE A 539 -4.02 -3.24 -10.62
C PHE A 539 -2.75 -3.89 -11.19
N TYR A 540 -2.75 -5.21 -11.34
CA TYR A 540 -1.59 -6.02 -11.72
C TYR A 540 -1.31 -6.10 -13.23
N PHE A 541 -1.98 -5.28 -14.06
CA PHE A 541 -1.67 -5.14 -15.48
C PHE A 541 -1.02 -3.78 -15.75
N LEU A 542 0.26 -3.79 -16.11
CA LEU A 542 1.07 -2.60 -16.43
C LEU A 542 1.13 -1.59 -15.28
N THR A 543 1.26 -2.08 -14.04
CA THR A 543 1.28 -1.24 -12.83
C THR A 543 2.43 -0.23 -12.87
N ASP A 544 2.17 1.01 -12.48
CA ASP A 544 3.22 2.03 -12.36
C ASP A 544 4.18 1.71 -11.19
N PRO A 545 5.50 1.92 -11.37
CA PRO A 545 6.51 1.49 -10.40
C PRO A 545 6.33 2.02 -8.98
N GLU A 546 5.87 3.27 -8.83
CA GLU A 546 5.66 3.90 -7.52
C GLU A 546 4.50 3.31 -6.72
N ASP A 547 3.49 2.75 -7.39
CA ASP A 547 2.40 2.02 -6.73
C ASP A 547 2.80 0.55 -6.51
N TYR A 548 3.56 -0.06 -7.42
CA TYR A 548 3.96 -1.48 -7.35
C TYR A 548 5.01 -1.78 -6.25
N ILE A 549 5.93 -0.85 -5.98
CA ILE A 549 6.99 -0.99 -4.96
C ILE A 549 6.44 -1.13 -3.53
N TYR A 550 5.19 -0.72 -3.25
CA TYR A 550 4.53 -1.00 -1.97
C TYR A 550 4.32 -2.50 -1.70
N GLN A 551 4.30 -3.33 -2.74
CA GLN A 551 4.00 -4.76 -2.65
C GLN A 551 5.16 -5.66 -3.03
N HIS A 552 6.02 -5.26 -3.97
CA HIS A 552 7.04 -6.12 -4.58
C HIS A 552 8.42 -5.45 -4.57
N TYR A 553 9.46 -6.16 -4.12
CA TYR A 553 10.84 -5.68 -4.11
C TYR A 553 11.78 -6.69 -4.79
N PRO A 554 12.40 -6.36 -5.93
CA PRO A 554 13.24 -7.26 -6.72
C PRO A 554 14.62 -7.49 -6.07
N ASP A 555 15.25 -8.61 -6.39
CA ASP A 555 16.63 -8.90 -5.98
C ASP A 555 17.67 -7.98 -6.65
N ASP A 556 17.40 -7.59 -7.89
CA ASP A 556 18.16 -6.60 -8.67
C ASP A 556 17.43 -5.25 -8.62
N ALA A 557 18.10 -4.22 -8.11
CA ALA A 557 17.52 -2.89 -7.92
C ALA A 557 17.16 -2.19 -9.25
N SER A 558 17.72 -2.58 -10.40
CA SER A 558 17.32 -2.01 -11.70
C SER A 558 15.89 -2.39 -12.07
N TRP A 559 15.45 -3.59 -11.68
CA TRP A 559 14.08 -4.08 -11.87
C TRP A 559 13.04 -3.45 -10.93
N GLN A 560 13.41 -2.43 -10.14
CA GLN A 560 12.44 -1.57 -9.47
C GLN A 560 11.76 -0.61 -10.46
N LEU A 561 12.42 -0.29 -11.58
CA LEU A 561 11.94 0.65 -12.59
C LEU A 561 11.59 2.05 -12.03
N LEU A 562 12.25 2.44 -10.92
CA LEU A 562 12.22 3.78 -10.32
C LEU A 562 13.48 4.55 -10.76
N ASP A 563 13.35 5.86 -11.01
CA ASP A 563 14.51 6.73 -11.31
C ASP A 563 15.57 6.68 -10.20
N ILE A 564 15.11 6.52 -8.96
CA ILE A 564 15.92 6.43 -7.75
C ILE A 564 15.46 5.17 -6.99
N PRO A 565 16.15 4.03 -7.15
CA PRO A 565 15.78 2.79 -6.48
C PRO A 565 15.74 2.91 -4.96
N LEU A 566 14.65 2.42 -4.38
CA LEU A 566 14.38 2.37 -2.95
C LEU A 566 15.28 1.34 -2.26
N PRO A 567 15.92 1.65 -1.12
CA PRO A 567 16.64 0.66 -0.32
C PRO A 567 15.70 -0.36 0.33
N PHE A 568 16.16 -1.61 0.50
CA PHE A 568 15.39 -2.68 1.14
C PHE A 568 14.90 -2.34 2.56
N SER A 569 15.65 -1.52 3.32
CA SER A 569 15.20 -1.02 4.64
C SER A 569 13.93 -0.17 4.53
N GLU A 570 13.88 0.72 3.55
CA GLU A 570 12.74 1.60 3.32
C GLU A 570 11.57 0.84 2.71
N PHE A 571 11.82 -0.14 1.83
CA PHE A 571 10.78 -1.06 1.38
C PHE A 571 10.12 -1.80 2.54
N ILE A 572 10.87 -2.38 3.48
CA ILE A 572 10.30 -2.99 4.68
C ILE A 572 9.49 -1.95 5.47
N ASN A 573 10.01 -0.73 5.60
CA ASN A 573 9.35 0.39 6.29
C ASN A 573 8.20 1.05 5.50
N LEU A 574 7.84 0.63 4.28
CA LEU A 574 6.58 1.06 3.67
C LEU A 574 5.37 0.43 4.41
N PRO A 575 4.21 1.10 4.46
CA PRO A 575 2.93 0.47 4.83
C PRO A 575 2.65 -0.79 4.01
N VAL A 576 1.83 -1.68 4.53
CA VAL A 576 1.29 -2.80 3.72
C VAL A 576 0.12 -2.26 2.93
N VAL A 577 0.21 -2.21 1.61
CA VAL A 577 -0.83 -1.69 0.71
C VAL A 577 -1.22 -2.76 -0.29
N LYS A 578 -2.50 -2.90 -0.59
CA LYS A 578 -3.06 -3.93 -1.49
C LYS A 578 -3.72 -3.27 -2.70
N SER A 579 -3.97 -4.05 -3.77
CA SER A 579 -4.62 -3.57 -4.99
C SER A 579 -5.90 -2.73 -4.79
N PRO A 580 -6.81 -3.00 -3.82
CA PRO A 580 -7.99 -2.16 -3.58
C PRO A 580 -7.66 -0.69 -3.34
N PHE A 581 -6.58 -0.38 -2.61
CA PHE A 581 -6.18 1.00 -2.34
C PHE A 581 -6.00 1.80 -3.64
N PHE A 582 -5.27 1.22 -4.59
CA PHE A 582 -5.01 1.85 -5.88
C PHE A 582 -6.22 1.78 -6.83
N ASN A 583 -6.97 0.67 -6.84
CA ASN A 583 -8.17 0.49 -7.66
C ASN A 583 -9.29 1.49 -7.30
N TYR A 584 -9.44 1.82 -6.01
CA TYR A 584 -10.37 2.86 -5.54
C TYR A 584 -9.81 4.29 -5.66
N GLY A 585 -8.65 4.46 -6.33
CA GLY A 585 -8.00 5.75 -6.57
C GLY A 585 -7.43 6.41 -5.31
N LEU A 586 -7.26 5.67 -4.21
CA LEU A 586 -6.74 6.22 -2.97
C LEU A 586 -5.25 6.56 -3.11
N ARG A 587 -4.81 7.61 -2.42
CA ARG A 587 -3.39 7.93 -2.21
C ARG A 587 -3.17 8.39 -0.77
N PHE A 588 -1.97 8.19 -0.23
CA PHE A 588 -1.66 8.74 1.09
C PHE A 588 -1.51 10.26 1.01
N TYR A 589 -1.98 10.96 2.05
CA TYR A 589 -1.78 12.40 2.17
C TYR A 589 -0.28 12.77 2.32
N SER A 590 0.48 11.92 3.02
CA SER A 590 1.90 12.09 3.31
C SER A 590 2.67 10.77 3.28
N ASN A 591 4.01 10.84 3.31
CA ASN A 591 4.90 9.69 3.34
C ASN A 591 4.84 8.95 4.70
N TYR A 592 3.82 8.13 4.93
CA TYR A 592 3.72 7.30 6.13
C TYR A 592 4.72 6.13 6.10
N GLY A 593 5.33 5.85 7.25
CA GLY A 593 6.00 4.57 7.51
C GLY A 593 5.01 3.48 7.92
N GLY A 594 5.37 2.22 7.67
CA GLY A 594 4.61 1.04 8.05
C GLY A 594 4.59 0.77 9.56
N THR A 595 5.45 1.44 10.32
CA THR A 595 5.32 1.58 11.78
C THR A 595 5.12 3.05 12.16
N LEU A 596 3.94 3.37 12.68
CA LEU A 596 3.60 4.67 13.25
C LEU A 596 3.92 4.66 14.75
N THR A 597 4.52 5.72 15.31
CA THR A 597 4.91 5.76 16.74
C THR A 597 4.25 6.95 17.44
N THR A 598 3.77 6.73 18.67
CA THR A 598 3.17 7.76 19.53
C THR A 598 3.63 7.59 20.98
N ASP A 599 3.66 8.69 21.73
CA ASP A 599 3.90 8.74 23.17
C ASP A 599 2.75 9.42 23.96
N THR A 600 1.72 9.89 23.25
CA THR A 600 0.43 10.36 23.79
C THR A 600 -0.63 9.25 23.79
N GLY A 601 -0.51 8.29 22.86
CA GLY A 601 -1.55 7.30 22.55
C GLY A 601 -2.41 7.66 21.34
N MET A 602 -2.33 8.90 20.85
CA MET A 602 -3.05 9.38 19.66
C MET A 602 -2.19 9.22 18.39
N VAL A 603 -2.81 8.80 17.28
CA VAL A 603 -2.22 8.75 15.92
C VAL A 603 -3.26 9.16 14.90
N GLU A 604 -2.87 9.85 13.82
CA GLU A 604 -3.76 10.20 12.71
C GLU A 604 -3.21 9.71 11.36
N VAL A 605 -4.04 9.00 10.60
CA VAL A 605 -3.74 8.55 9.22
C VAL A 605 -4.72 9.22 8.27
N ARG A 606 -4.21 9.83 7.21
CA ARG A 606 -4.98 10.56 6.20
C ARG A 606 -4.79 9.94 4.81
N VAL A 607 -5.91 9.65 4.17
CA VAL A 607 -5.98 9.08 2.82
C VAL A 607 -6.76 10.05 1.94
N VAL A 608 -6.18 10.42 0.81
CA VAL A 608 -6.88 11.16 -0.25
C VAL A 608 -7.76 10.17 -1.02
N ALA A 609 -9.04 10.51 -1.18
CA ALA A 609 -10.02 9.75 -1.95
C ALA A 609 -10.61 10.61 -3.09
N PRO A 610 -10.88 10.03 -4.28
CA PRO A 610 -11.39 10.78 -5.43
C PRO A 610 -12.90 11.05 -5.36
N LYS A 611 -13.65 10.24 -4.61
CA LYS A 611 -15.10 10.35 -4.36
C LYS A 611 -15.42 9.90 -2.92
N ILE A 612 -16.66 10.11 -2.46
CA ILE A 612 -17.12 9.54 -1.19
C ILE A 612 -17.27 8.01 -1.34
N LEU A 613 -16.29 7.28 -0.80
CA LEU A 613 -16.23 5.81 -0.75
C LEU A 613 -16.70 5.28 0.61
N GLY A 614 -17.02 3.99 0.66
CA GLY A 614 -17.21 3.28 1.93
C GLY A 614 -15.87 2.99 2.58
N PHE A 615 -15.82 3.06 3.91
CA PHE A 615 -14.63 2.71 4.69
C PHE A 615 -15.00 1.93 5.94
N GLY A 616 -14.11 1.01 6.31
CA GLY A 616 -14.13 0.28 7.57
C GLY A 616 -12.72 0.25 8.15
N SER A 617 -12.61 -0.04 9.43
CA SER A 617 -11.30 -0.11 10.09
C SER A 617 -11.27 -1.15 11.19
N LEU A 618 -10.09 -1.72 11.42
CA LEU A 618 -9.84 -2.76 12.42
C LEU A 618 -8.61 -2.39 13.24
N LEU A 619 -8.73 -2.50 14.57
CA LEU A 619 -7.66 -2.32 15.54
C LEU A 619 -7.47 -3.61 16.34
N GLU A 620 -6.31 -4.25 16.21
CA GLU A 620 -5.94 -5.44 16.99
C GLU A 620 -4.74 -5.13 17.90
N SER A 621 -4.70 -5.70 19.11
CA SER A 621 -3.46 -5.77 19.90
C SER A 621 -2.51 -6.82 19.31
N TYR A 622 -1.25 -6.44 19.06
CA TYR A 622 -0.24 -7.28 18.40
C TYR A 622 -0.01 -8.63 19.11
N ASP A 623 0.08 -8.58 20.44
CA ASP A 623 0.32 -9.70 21.35
C ASP A 623 -0.97 -10.23 22.00
N LYS A 624 -2.13 -9.68 21.62
CA LYS A 624 -3.45 -9.93 22.24
C LYS A 624 -3.50 -9.64 23.75
N SER A 625 -2.64 -8.75 24.25
CA SER A 625 -2.63 -8.30 25.66
C SER A 625 -3.80 -7.38 26.03
N VAL A 626 -4.53 -6.87 25.03
CA VAL A 626 -5.71 -6.01 25.22
C VAL A 626 -6.94 -6.71 24.64
N GLU A 627 -8.00 -6.85 25.46
CA GLU A 627 -9.30 -7.39 25.08
C GLU A 627 -9.95 -6.57 23.96
N ALA A 628 -10.59 -7.22 22.98
CA ALA A 628 -11.16 -6.57 21.80
C ALA A 628 -12.14 -5.42 22.15
N ARG A 629 -13.01 -5.62 23.14
CA ARG A 629 -13.95 -4.60 23.66
C ARG A 629 -13.30 -3.30 24.14
N LEU A 630 -12.01 -3.30 24.49
CA LEU A 630 -11.28 -2.09 24.89
C LEU A 630 -10.75 -1.32 23.67
N LEU A 631 -10.76 -1.94 22.48
CA LEU A 631 -10.36 -1.39 21.19
C LEU A 631 -11.56 -0.94 20.34
N GLU A 632 -12.78 -1.31 20.74
CA GLU A 632 -14.03 -0.74 20.22
C GLU A 632 -14.14 0.75 20.55
N GLY A 633 -14.74 1.54 19.64
CA GLY A 633 -14.81 3.00 19.75
C GLY A 633 -13.45 3.75 19.75
N ARG A 634 -12.32 3.10 19.46
CA ARG A 634 -10.98 3.73 19.49
C ARG A 634 -10.53 4.40 18.19
N ILE A 635 -11.36 4.36 17.15
CA ILE A 635 -11.07 4.99 15.85
C ILE A 635 -12.23 5.93 15.50
N LEU A 636 -11.89 7.19 15.25
CA LEU A 636 -12.78 8.21 14.70
C LEU A 636 -12.49 8.36 13.20
N LEU A 637 -13.48 8.04 12.37
CA LEU A 637 -13.43 8.21 10.91
C LEU A 637 -14.14 9.52 10.51
N ARG A 638 -13.42 10.39 9.77
CA ARG A 638 -13.89 11.71 9.32
C ARG A 638 -13.68 11.88 7.82
N HIS A 639 -14.69 12.36 7.12
CA HIS A 639 -14.60 12.79 5.72
C HIS A 639 -14.51 14.33 5.66
N VAL A 640 -13.39 14.85 5.14
CA VAL A 640 -13.08 16.29 5.07
C VAL A 640 -12.68 16.65 3.64
N LYS A 641 -13.60 17.23 2.87
CA LYS A 641 -13.42 17.47 1.41
C LYS A 641 -13.08 16.15 0.69
N ASN A 642 -11.83 15.99 0.24
CA ASN A 642 -11.28 14.80 -0.41
C ASN A 642 -10.33 13.99 0.49
N GLU A 643 -10.22 14.35 1.78
CA GLU A 643 -9.44 13.62 2.78
C GLU A 643 -10.37 12.71 3.61
N VAL A 644 -9.90 11.49 3.85
CA VAL A 644 -10.50 10.50 4.71
C VAL A 644 -9.53 10.28 5.86
N ILE A 645 -9.93 10.68 7.05
CA ILE A 645 -9.05 10.82 8.21
C ILE A 645 -9.46 9.82 9.28
N PHE A 646 -8.51 8.99 9.69
CA PHE A 646 -8.63 8.01 10.76
C PHE A 646 -7.83 8.50 11.97
N THR A 647 -8.53 8.98 13.00
CA THR A 647 -7.93 9.43 14.26
C THR A 647 -8.06 8.30 15.28
N ILE A 648 -6.92 7.77 15.76
CA ILE A 648 -6.81 6.54 16.56
C ILE A 648 -6.38 6.92 17.99
N ASN A 649 -7.16 6.52 19.00
CA ASN A 649 -6.87 6.74 20.42
C ASN A 649 -6.62 5.42 21.14
N LEU A 650 -5.35 5.09 21.41
CA LEU A 650 -4.97 3.80 21.99
C LEU A 650 -5.19 3.79 23.52
N PRO A 651 -5.81 2.76 24.11
CA PRO A 651 -6.17 2.75 25.53
C PRO A 651 -5.00 2.42 26.47
N LYS A 652 -3.93 1.78 25.95
CA LYS A 652 -2.73 1.38 26.71
C LYS A 652 -1.47 1.49 25.84
N ARG A 653 -0.29 1.59 26.48
CA ARG A 653 1.00 1.37 25.79
C ARG A 653 1.08 -0.04 25.20
N GLY A 654 1.73 -0.20 24.05
CA GLY A 654 1.84 -1.48 23.36
C GLY A 654 1.97 -1.35 21.85
N LEU A 655 2.03 -2.50 21.17
CA LEU A 655 1.98 -2.62 19.72
C LEU A 655 0.56 -3.00 19.27
N TYR A 656 0.07 -2.36 18.21
CA TYR A 656 -1.26 -2.59 17.66
C TYR A 656 -1.20 -2.69 16.14
N TYR A 657 -2.00 -3.58 15.53
CA TYR A 657 -2.25 -3.55 14.10
C TYR A 657 -3.45 -2.65 13.83
N PHE A 658 -3.28 -1.68 12.92
CA PHE A 658 -4.35 -0.85 12.40
C PHE A 658 -4.52 -1.14 10.91
N SER A 659 -5.73 -1.48 10.47
CA SER A 659 -6.03 -1.78 9.07
C SER A 659 -7.24 -1.01 8.57
N ILE A 660 -7.12 -0.46 7.36
CA ILE A 660 -8.18 0.26 6.64
C ILE A 660 -8.74 -0.66 5.55
N TYR A 661 -10.06 -0.67 5.44
CA TYR A 661 -10.86 -1.36 4.43
C TYR A 661 -11.70 -0.34 3.67
N THR A 662 -12.05 -0.61 2.41
CA THR A 662 -12.80 0.33 1.56
C THR A 662 -13.68 -0.37 0.53
N GLY A 663 -14.68 0.32 -0.02
CA GLY A 663 -15.58 -0.22 -1.04
C GLY A 663 -16.26 0.88 -1.87
N ASP A 664 -16.85 0.50 -3.00
CA ASP A 664 -17.34 1.39 -4.08
C ASP A 664 -18.30 2.52 -3.65
N TYR A 665 -19.05 2.31 -2.57
CA TYR A 665 -20.14 3.16 -2.09
C TYR A 665 -20.03 3.37 -0.58
N TRP A 666 -20.44 4.56 -0.12
CA TRP A 666 -20.37 4.99 1.30
C TRP A 666 -21.07 4.07 2.32
N HIS A 667 -22.01 3.23 1.87
CA HIS A 667 -22.72 2.23 2.67
C HIS A 667 -22.39 0.78 2.25
N SER A 668 -21.25 0.54 1.59
CA SER A 668 -20.89 -0.79 1.08
C SER A 668 -20.62 -1.79 2.21
N GLU A 669 -21.40 -2.87 2.24
CA GLU A 669 -21.23 -3.99 3.18
C GLU A 669 -20.01 -4.86 2.83
N CYS A 670 -19.65 -4.91 1.54
CA CYS A 670 -18.49 -5.64 1.03
C CYS A 670 -17.25 -4.73 0.96
N LEU A 671 -16.50 -4.64 2.06
CA LEU A 671 -15.28 -3.84 2.13
C LEU A 671 -14.00 -4.68 1.90
N GLU A 672 -13.16 -4.24 0.98
CA GLU A 672 -11.86 -4.85 0.69
C GLU A 672 -10.73 -4.21 1.52
N SER A 673 -9.79 -5.03 1.99
CA SER A 673 -8.62 -4.55 2.75
C SER A 673 -7.71 -3.70 1.86
N ALA A 674 -7.56 -2.42 2.19
CA ALA A 674 -6.80 -1.45 1.39
C ALA A 674 -5.35 -1.32 1.87
N CYS A 675 -5.13 -1.00 3.15
CA CYS A 675 -3.79 -0.88 3.72
C CYS A 675 -3.76 -1.17 5.24
N SER A 676 -2.56 -1.47 5.75
CA SER A 676 -2.32 -1.80 7.16
C SER A 676 -1.00 -1.20 7.69
N PHE A 677 -1.01 -0.85 8.97
CA PHE A 677 0.09 -0.26 9.73
C PHE A 677 0.31 -1.03 11.05
N LEU A 678 1.55 -0.98 11.56
CA LEU A 678 1.84 -1.24 12.97
C LEU A 678 1.81 0.10 13.70
N VAL A 679 1.19 0.17 14.87
CA VAL A 679 1.16 1.36 15.71
C VAL A 679 1.84 1.05 17.04
N ASN A 680 2.87 1.83 17.35
CA ASN A 680 3.74 1.67 18.52
C ASN A 680 3.44 2.78 19.54
N CYS A 681 2.64 2.44 20.55
CA CYS A 681 2.34 3.32 21.67
C CYS A 681 3.39 3.10 22.77
N THR A 682 4.39 3.99 22.79
CA THR A 682 5.50 3.93 23.75
C THR A 682 5.09 4.37 25.16
N ARG A 683 4.14 5.29 25.23
CA ARG A 683 3.60 5.93 26.44
C ARG A 683 2.19 6.45 26.14
N ILE A 684 1.40 6.65 27.20
CA ILE A 684 0.22 7.53 27.21
C ILE A 684 0.49 8.63 28.24
N ILE A 685 0.06 9.85 27.94
CA ILE A 685 0.19 11.03 28.82
C ILE A 685 -1.21 11.44 29.25
N GLY A 686 -1.45 11.50 30.57
CA GLY A 686 -2.79 11.67 31.13
C GLY A 686 -3.59 10.36 31.14
N GLU A 687 -4.90 10.47 31.30
CA GLU A 687 -5.82 9.34 31.15
C GLU A 687 -6.14 9.11 29.66
N PRO A 688 -6.37 7.85 29.22
CA PRO A 688 -6.78 7.59 27.85
C PRO A 688 -8.14 8.23 27.57
N ALA A 689 -8.27 8.89 26.41
CA ALA A 689 -9.55 9.44 25.97
C ALA A 689 -10.66 8.37 25.97
N PRO A 690 -11.93 8.72 26.25
CA PRO A 690 -13.03 7.76 26.21
C PRO A 690 -13.28 7.22 24.79
N ALA A 691 -14.11 6.19 24.69
CA ALA A 691 -14.52 5.62 23.41
C ALA A 691 -15.39 6.64 22.64
N TYR A 692 -15.13 6.79 21.34
CA TYR A 692 -15.96 7.61 20.46
C TYR A 692 -17.37 7.00 20.30
N PRO A 693 -18.43 7.81 20.09
CA PRO A 693 -19.78 7.28 19.91
C PRO A 693 -19.86 6.34 18.70
N PRO A 694 -20.70 5.29 18.73
CA PRO A 694 -20.74 4.20 17.74
C PRO A 694 -21.39 4.61 16.40
N VAL A 695 -20.84 5.63 15.76
CA VAL A 695 -21.25 6.17 14.46
C VAL A 695 -20.22 5.75 13.41
N PRO A 696 -20.61 5.13 12.27
CA PRO A 696 -19.64 4.60 11.29
C PRO A 696 -18.65 5.63 10.74
N PHE A 697 -19.11 6.86 10.48
CA PHE A 697 -18.26 8.00 10.09
C PHE A 697 -18.98 9.34 10.35
N TYR A 698 -18.17 10.40 10.43
CA TYR A 698 -18.61 11.78 10.47
C TYR A 698 -18.16 12.53 9.21
N GLY A 699 -18.88 13.58 8.82
CA GLY A 699 -18.70 14.29 7.55
C GLY A 699 -19.92 14.22 6.63
N PRO A 700 -19.77 14.57 5.33
CA PRO A 700 -20.84 14.57 4.35
C PRO A 700 -21.16 13.17 3.82
N THR A 701 -22.41 12.97 3.41
CA THR A 701 -22.84 11.87 2.53
C THR A 701 -23.11 12.40 1.10
N PRO A 702 -23.28 11.54 0.08
CA PRO A 702 -23.64 11.99 -1.28
C PRO A 702 -24.96 12.76 -1.37
N VAL A 703 -25.81 12.74 -0.33
CA VAL A 703 -27.04 13.56 -0.25
C VAL A 703 -26.70 15.06 -0.30
N MET A 704 -25.55 15.48 0.25
CA MET A 704 -25.08 16.87 0.17
C MET A 704 -24.86 17.30 -1.28
N GLU A 705 -24.19 16.46 -2.08
CA GLU A 705 -23.91 16.73 -3.50
C GLU A 705 -25.21 16.69 -4.33
N ASN A 706 -26.01 15.64 -4.17
CA ASN A 706 -27.29 15.46 -4.86
C ASN A 706 -28.27 16.63 -4.64
N LEU A 707 -28.29 17.20 -3.43
CA LEU A 707 -29.15 18.34 -3.06
C LEU A 707 -28.45 19.70 -3.16
N ASN A 708 -27.19 19.74 -3.60
CA ASN A 708 -26.36 20.94 -3.68
C ASN A 708 -26.33 21.74 -2.35
N ILE A 709 -26.13 21.02 -1.24
CA ILE A 709 -25.91 21.55 0.11
C ILE A 709 -24.40 21.57 0.37
N SER A 710 -23.90 22.62 1.02
CA SER A 710 -22.48 22.74 1.38
C SER A 710 -22.32 23.41 2.76
N CYS A 711 -21.30 23.01 3.52
CA CYS A 711 -21.00 23.68 4.78
C CYS A 711 -20.19 24.96 4.52
N GLU A 712 -20.54 26.05 5.20
CA GLU A 712 -19.94 27.37 4.95
C GLU A 712 -18.85 27.72 5.97
N ASN A 713 -19.12 27.58 7.26
CA ASN A 713 -18.23 28.03 8.34
C ASN A 713 -17.50 26.89 9.09
N GLN A 714 -17.98 25.65 8.99
CA GLN A 714 -17.35 24.45 9.57
C GLN A 714 -17.23 23.41 8.45
N VAL A 715 -16.02 22.98 8.11
CA VAL A 715 -15.78 22.02 7.00
C VAL A 715 -15.26 20.68 7.50
N ASP A 716 -14.56 20.69 8.64
CA ASP A 716 -14.22 19.49 9.39
C ASP A 716 -15.44 19.09 10.25
N PRO A 717 -15.88 17.82 10.23
CA PRO A 717 -16.99 17.38 11.07
C PRO A 717 -16.62 17.27 12.55
N LEU A 718 -15.34 17.38 12.93
CA LEU A 718 -14.92 17.41 14.32
C LEU A 718 -14.84 18.85 14.83
N ILE A 719 -15.71 19.20 15.78
CA ILE A 719 -15.70 20.48 16.48
C ILE A 719 -15.29 20.24 17.94
N VAL A 720 -14.39 21.07 18.47
CA VAL A 720 -14.07 21.10 19.91
C VAL A 720 -14.63 22.41 20.49
N SER A 721 -15.34 22.32 21.62
CA SER A 721 -15.97 23.45 22.30
C SER A 721 -15.62 23.49 23.79
N ASN A 722 -15.65 24.69 24.37
CA ASN A 722 -15.38 24.95 25.78
C ASN A 722 -16.60 25.67 26.38
N GLY A 723 -17.76 24.99 26.42
CA GLY A 723 -19.00 25.49 27.00
C GLY A 723 -19.66 26.67 26.27
N GLN A 724 -19.20 27.01 25.06
CA GLN A 724 -19.69 28.16 24.28
C GLN A 724 -20.87 27.81 23.36
N ASN A 725 -21.67 28.82 23.01
CA ASN A 725 -22.65 28.72 21.94
C ASN A 725 -21.93 28.52 20.60
N LEU A 726 -22.22 27.44 19.88
CA LEU A 726 -21.71 27.20 18.54
C LEU A 726 -22.72 27.65 17.48
N GLU A 727 -22.24 28.04 16.30
CA GLU A 727 -23.07 28.32 15.13
C GLU A 727 -22.56 27.50 13.94
N ILE A 728 -23.43 26.73 13.28
CA ILE A 728 -23.14 25.93 12.08
C ILE A 728 -24.00 26.44 10.94
N ILE A 729 -23.38 26.80 9.81
CA ILE A 729 -24.05 27.37 8.65
C ILE A 729 -23.90 26.42 7.46
N PHE A 730 -25.05 25.99 6.93
CA PHE A 730 -25.14 25.27 5.66
C PHE A 730 -25.67 26.21 4.58
N LYS A 731 -24.93 26.32 3.49
CA LYS A 731 -25.39 26.92 2.25
C LYS A 731 -26.25 25.91 1.48
N LEU A 732 -27.32 26.42 0.89
CA LEU A 732 -28.39 25.70 0.24
C LEU A 732 -28.60 26.25 -1.17
N ASN A 733 -28.90 25.37 -2.13
CA ASN A 733 -29.67 25.74 -3.30
C ASN A 733 -31.17 25.54 -3.03
N LYS A 734 -32.01 26.07 -3.94
CA LYS A 734 -33.46 26.22 -3.73
C LYS A 734 -34.15 24.89 -3.41
N GLU A 735 -35.16 24.99 -2.56
CA GLU A 735 -36.22 23.97 -2.38
C GLU A 735 -35.76 22.61 -1.80
N ASN A 736 -34.75 22.65 -0.92
CA ASN A 736 -34.43 21.53 -0.01
C ASN A 736 -35.26 21.55 1.29
N LYS A 737 -35.98 20.47 1.57
CA LYS A 737 -36.53 20.14 2.90
C LYS A 737 -35.35 19.70 3.80
N ILE A 738 -35.29 20.18 5.04
CA ILE A 738 -34.28 19.73 6.02
C ILE A 738 -34.91 19.49 7.39
N THR A 739 -34.31 18.57 8.15
CA THR A 739 -34.45 18.47 9.61
C THR A 739 -33.09 18.13 10.23
N HIS A 740 -33.05 18.01 11.55
CA HIS A 740 -31.84 17.64 12.29
C HIS A 740 -32.20 16.73 13.47
N THR A 741 -31.20 16.02 13.99
CA THR A 741 -31.20 15.49 15.36
C THR A 741 -29.95 15.95 16.09
N PHE A 742 -30.04 16.10 17.40
CA PHE A 742 -28.92 16.37 18.28
C PHE A 742 -28.92 15.39 19.46
N GLN A 743 -27.85 14.63 19.58
CA GLN A 743 -27.73 13.54 20.55
C GLN A 743 -26.53 13.76 21.46
N PHE A 744 -26.67 13.42 22.74
CA PHE A 744 -25.57 13.31 23.69
C PHE A 744 -25.24 11.83 23.92
N TYR A 745 -23.96 11.50 23.86
CA TYR A 745 -23.44 10.17 24.17
C TYR A 745 -22.73 10.21 25.53
N ASP A 746 -23.29 9.48 26.51
CA ASP A 746 -22.70 9.40 27.84
C ASP A 746 -21.65 8.29 27.87
N THR A 747 -20.39 8.67 28.09
CA THR A 747 -19.26 7.73 28.07
C THR A 747 -19.18 6.83 29.31
N SER A 748 -20.12 6.95 30.26
CA SER A 748 -20.15 6.15 31.49
C SER A 748 -21.04 4.91 31.42
N ASP A 749 -22.10 4.93 30.63
CA ASP A 749 -23.00 3.79 30.38
C ASP A 749 -23.18 3.46 28.88
N GLU A 750 -22.46 4.17 28.01
CA GLU A 750 -22.48 4.06 26.54
C GLU A 750 -23.85 4.39 25.92
N SER A 751 -24.74 5.08 26.65
CA SER A 751 -26.06 5.47 26.18
C SER A 751 -26.01 6.65 25.19
N VAL A 752 -27.00 6.70 24.29
CA VAL A 752 -27.27 7.82 23.39
C VAL A 752 -28.63 8.41 23.76
N THR A 753 -28.70 9.73 23.95
CA THR A 753 -29.91 10.43 24.37
C THR A 753 -30.23 11.59 23.42
N ASP A 754 -31.46 11.63 22.89
CA ASP A 754 -31.93 12.73 22.04
C ASP A 754 -32.19 13.99 22.89
N ILE A 755 -31.59 15.10 22.48
CA ILE A 755 -31.60 16.37 23.20
C ILE A 755 -31.79 17.57 22.25
N ASP A 756 -32.60 17.39 21.20
CA ASP A 756 -32.86 18.37 20.13
C ASP A 756 -33.16 19.80 20.62
N ARG A 757 -33.76 19.97 21.81
CA ARG A 757 -33.99 21.30 22.43
C ARG A 757 -32.72 22.12 22.68
N TYR A 758 -31.53 21.53 22.61
CA TYR A 758 -30.24 22.25 22.70
C TYR A 758 -29.67 22.67 21.34
N VAL A 759 -30.44 22.49 20.26
CA VAL A 759 -30.16 23.03 18.92
C VAL A 759 -31.34 23.84 18.41
N PHE A 760 -31.06 24.82 17.55
CA PHE A 760 -32.07 25.71 16.99
C PHE A 760 -31.72 26.17 15.59
N LEU A 761 -32.61 25.93 14.64
CA LEU A 761 -32.55 26.49 13.28
C LEU A 761 -32.92 27.98 13.33
N ARG A 762 -31.99 28.80 13.82
CA ARG A 762 -32.15 30.23 14.10
C ARG A 762 -32.61 31.03 12.88
N SER A 763 -32.04 30.73 11.73
CA SER A 763 -32.40 31.32 10.45
C SER A 763 -32.49 30.24 9.38
N ARG A 764 -33.58 30.21 8.62
CA ARG A 764 -33.73 29.36 7.43
C ARG A 764 -34.17 30.22 6.26
N THR A 765 -33.22 30.68 5.46
CA THR A 765 -33.47 31.45 4.24
C THR A 765 -33.63 30.52 3.02
N ASP A 766 -33.79 31.10 1.83
CA ASP A 766 -33.75 30.35 0.56
C ASP A 766 -32.33 29.87 0.17
N THR A 767 -31.29 30.40 0.82
CA THR A 767 -29.87 30.14 0.46
C THR A 767 -29.00 29.63 1.60
N HIS A 768 -29.42 29.77 2.86
CA HIS A 768 -28.65 29.35 4.03
C HIS A 768 -29.55 28.86 5.17
N ALA A 769 -29.09 27.84 5.90
CA ALA A 769 -29.63 27.38 7.17
C ALA A 769 -28.57 27.58 8.27
N THR A 770 -28.89 28.42 9.26
CA THR A 770 -28.02 28.75 10.40
C THR A 770 -28.56 28.05 11.64
N TYR A 771 -27.79 27.10 12.15
CA TYR A 771 -28.06 26.38 13.40
C TYR A 771 -27.24 26.98 14.53
N MET A 772 -27.90 27.31 15.66
CA MET A 772 -27.21 27.50 16.94
C MET A 772 -27.23 26.19 17.73
N ILE A 773 -26.13 25.86 18.41
CA ILE A 773 -25.98 24.66 19.24
C ILE A 773 -25.43 25.08 20.62
N ARG A 774 -25.89 24.43 21.69
CA ARG A 774 -25.35 24.58 23.04
C ARG A 774 -25.06 23.21 23.66
N CYS A 775 -23.93 23.06 24.33
CA CYS A 775 -23.56 21.83 25.03
C CYS A 775 -23.68 22.04 26.55
N PRO A 776 -24.69 21.47 27.23
CA PRO A 776 -24.89 21.68 28.67
C PRO A 776 -23.89 20.93 29.55
N ARG A 777 -23.38 19.78 29.09
CA ARG A 777 -22.40 18.91 29.77
C ARG A 777 -21.10 18.84 28.97
N ASP A 778 -20.02 18.46 29.63
CA ASP A 778 -18.84 17.91 28.97
C ASP A 778 -19.16 16.53 28.35
N GLY A 779 -18.35 16.10 27.36
CA GLY A 779 -18.51 14.82 26.67
C GLY A 779 -18.75 14.96 25.16
N TYR A 780 -19.39 13.95 24.57
CA TYR A 780 -19.54 13.80 23.12
C TYR A 780 -20.99 14.04 22.67
N TYR A 781 -21.12 14.84 21.61
CA TYR A 781 -22.40 15.19 21.00
C TYR A 781 -22.38 14.88 19.50
N ILE A 782 -23.49 14.36 18.98
CA ILE A 782 -23.69 14.06 17.56
C ILE A 782 -24.75 15.02 17.03
N PHE A 783 -24.40 15.90 16.09
CA PHE A 783 -25.38 16.63 15.29
C PHE A 783 -25.51 15.95 13.93
N SER A 784 -26.72 15.56 13.54
CA SER A 784 -27.00 14.99 12.22
C SER A 784 -27.97 15.88 11.44
N LEU A 785 -27.56 16.36 10.27
CA LEU A 785 -28.44 17.00 9.29
C LEU A 785 -29.09 15.93 8.41
N TYR A 786 -30.40 16.05 8.18
CA TYR A 786 -31.15 15.22 7.25
C TYR A 786 -31.86 16.09 6.21
N ALA A 787 -31.94 15.65 4.95
CA ALA A 787 -32.46 16.46 3.85
C ALA A 787 -33.16 15.64 2.74
N SER A 788 -34.05 16.28 1.98
CA SER A 788 -34.65 15.76 0.75
C SER A 788 -35.15 16.89 -0.16
N SER A 789 -35.45 16.60 -1.43
CA SER A 789 -36.01 17.58 -2.38
C SER A 789 -37.47 17.93 -2.03
N SER A 790 -37.88 19.16 -2.33
CA SER A 790 -39.29 19.56 -2.15
C SER A 790 -40.22 18.93 -3.19
N ASP A 791 -39.72 18.72 -4.42
CA ASP A 791 -40.49 18.32 -5.61
C ASP A 791 -41.24 16.99 -5.47
N LYS A 792 -40.77 16.11 -4.57
CA LYS A 792 -41.34 14.77 -4.35
C LYS A 792 -42.06 14.73 -3.00
N GLU A 793 -43.38 14.61 -3.06
CA GLU A 793 -44.18 14.27 -1.89
C GLU A 793 -43.89 12.82 -1.46
N GLY A 794 -43.89 12.57 -0.15
CA GLY A 794 -43.68 11.22 0.42
C GLY A 794 -42.23 10.71 0.52
N GLN A 795 -41.21 11.44 0.05
CA GLN A 795 -39.82 11.03 0.28
C GLN A 795 -39.41 11.14 1.76
N THR A 796 -38.69 10.12 2.24
CA THR A 796 -37.93 10.15 3.50
C THR A 796 -36.84 11.21 3.48
N LEU A 797 -36.40 11.65 4.66
CA LEU A 797 -35.29 12.58 4.83
C LEU A 797 -34.01 11.77 5.08
N ASP A 798 -33.08 11.79 4.13
CA ASP A 798 -31.84 11.02 4.22
C ASP A 798 -30.75 11.82 4.96
N CYS A 799 -29.85 11.13 5.67
CA CYS A 799 -28.78 11.79 6.41
C CYS A 799 -27.78 12.43 5.43
N ALA A 800 -27.61 13.74 5.53
CA ALA A 800 -26.75 14.54 4.65
C ALA A 800 -25.37 14.80 5.26
N TYR A 801 -25.29 15.10 6.56
CA TYR A 801 -24.03 15.41 7.23
C TYR A 801 -24.07 15.03 8.71
N ARG A 802 -22.96 14.57 9.28
CA ARG A 802 -22.80 14.39 10.73
C ARG A 802 -21.59 15.12 11.28
N TYR A 803 -21.76 15.88 12.37
CA TYR A 803 -20.67 16.42 13.18
C TYR A 803 -20.51 15.63 14.48
N LEU A 804 -19.27 15.44 14.91
CA LEU A 804 -18.90 15.10 16.29
C LEU A 804 -18.48 16.40 16.99
N ILE A 805 -19.20 16.79 18.02
CA ILE A 805 -18.85 17.93 18.86
C ILE A 805 -18.35 17.40 20.20
N ILE A 806 -17.08 17.66 20.50
CA ILE A 806 -16.45 17.36 21.78
C ILE A 806 -16.55 18.62 22.65
N ASN A 807 -17.34 18.59 23.71
CA ASN A 807 -17.38 19.69 24.67
C ASN A 807 -16.47 19.37 25.87
N GLN A 808 -15.51 20.24 26.15
CA GLN A 808 -14.50 20.06 27.20
C GLN A 808 -14.93 20.63 28.56
N GLU A 809 -15.89 21.56 28.57
CA GLU A 809 -16.32 22.28 29.78
C GLU A 809 -17.85 22.29 29.87
N ALA A 810 -18.40 21.67 30.92
CA ALA A 810 -19.83 21.70 31.20
C ALA A 810 -20.30 23.14 31.48
N ASN A 811 -21.46 23.51 30.95
CA ASN A 811 -22.07 24.81 31.18
C ASN A 811 -23.51 24.64 31.71
N PRO A 812 -23.69 24.49 33.04
CA PRO A 812 -24.99 24.23 33.65
C PRO A 812 -25.96 25.43 33.60
N THR A 813 -25.50 26.60 33.09
CA THR A 813 -26.36 27.78 32.87
C THR A 813 -26.94 27.85 31.46
N VAL A 814 -26.63 26.88 30.59
CA VAL A 814 -27.22 26.75 29.26
C VAL A 814 -28.73 26.54 29.35
N THR A 815 -29.51 27.50 28.85
CA THR A 815 -30.93 27.27 28.58
C THR A 815 -31.12 26.53 27.26
N VAL A 816 -32.19 25.76 27.20
CA VAL A 816 -32.74 25.18 25.96
C VAL A 816 -33.31 26.24 25.02
N PHE A 817 -33.49 25.89 23.76
CA PHE A 817 -34.05 26.72 22.69
C PHE A 817 -35.57 26.49 22.48
N PRO A 818 -36.23 27.39 21.71
CA PRO A 818 -37.63 27.22 21.29
C PRO A 818 -37.78 26.06 20.29
N LYS A 819 -38.92 25.38 20.32
CA LYS A 819 -39.23 24.27 19.39
C LYS A 819 -39.69 24.83 18.04
N THR A 820 -39.10 24.37 16.94
CA THR A 820 -39.46 24.77 15.56
C THR A 820 -40.45 23.82 14.90
N TYR A 821 -41.41 24.35 14.14
CA TYR A 821 -42.42 23.57 13.40
C TYR A 821 -42.24 23.65 11.88
N HIS A 822 -42.94 22.78 11.13
CA HIS A 822 -42.75 22.58 9.68
C HIS A 822 -42.88 23.83 8.79
N ARG A 823 -43.53 24.90 9.29
CA ARG A 823 -43.67 26.20 8.60
C ARG A 823 -42.59 27.22 8.94
N TRP A 824 -41.59 26.86 9.75
CA TRP A 824 -40.40 27.66 10.03
C TRP A 824 -39.45 27.68 8.82
N GLN A 825 -39.90 28.32 7.75
CA GLN A 825 -39.23 28.45 6.46
C GLN A 825 -39.22 29.93 6.06
N ARG A 826 -38.12 30.43 5.48
CA ARG A 826 -37.84 31.87 5.26
C ARG A 826 -37.78 32.71 6.56
N CYS A 827 -37.91 32.09 7.73
CA CYS A 827 -38.00 32.77 9.03
C CYS A 827 -36.63 32.96 9.69
N THR A 828 -36.51 33.97 10.55
CA THR A 828 -35.35 34.18 11.45
C THR A 828 -35.80 34.68 12.81
N LEU A 829 -35.30 34.09 13.91
CA LEU A 829 -35.56 34.58 15.27
C LEU A 829 -34.37 35.42 15.77
N HIS A 830 -34.66 36.62 16.29
CA HIS A 830 -33.66 37.51 16.88
C HIS A 830 -33.70 37.46 18.40
N GLU A 831 -34.89 37.57 19.00
CA GLU A 831 -35.10 37.45 20.45
C GLU A 831 -36.55 37.04 20.78
N PRO A 832 -36.80 36.36 21.93
CA PRO A 832 -35.81 35.76 22.82
C PRO A 832 -35.28 34.44 22.25
N VAL A 833 -33.99 34.13 22.48
CA VAL A 833 -33.34 32.87 22.06
C VAL A 833 -33.21 31.84 23.20
N SER A 834 -33.99 32.02 24.27
CA SER A 834 -34.28 31.00 25.26
C SER A 834 -35.65 30.42 24.94
N GLY A 835 -35.77 29.09 24.88
CA GLY A 835 -37.04 28.41 24.74
C GLY A 835 -37.86 28.41 26.03
N ASP A 836 -37.17 28.41 27.16
CA ASP A 836 -37.80 28.51 28.48
C ASP A 836 -37.80 29.98 28.89
N LEU A 837 -38.99 30.49 29.23
CA LEU A 837 -39.26 31.88 29.60
C LEU A 837 -39.93 31.90 30.97
N MET A 838 -39.46 32.76 31.88
CA MET A 838 -40.01 32.85 33.23
C MET A 838 -41.42 33.45 33.22
N THR A 839 -42.30 32.94 34.07
CA THR A 839 -43.63 33.53 34.32
C THR A 839 -43.51 34.94 34.90
N ASN A 840 -44.52 35.78 34.64
CA ASN A 840 -44.67 37.16 35.09
C ASN A 840 -43.54 38.14 34.67
N LYS A 841 -42.63 37.76 33.74
CA LYS A 841 -41.59 38.63 33.18
C LYS A 841 -41.97 39.13 31.79
N ARG A 842 -41.41 40.28 31.40
CA ARG A 842 -41.59 40.86 30.06
C ARG A 842 -40.45 40.45 29.13
N TYR A 843 -40.80 39.95 27.96
CA TYR A 843 -39.86 39.59 26.90
C TYR A 843 -40.15 40.39 25.63
N MET A 844 -39.09 40.81 24.94
CA MET A 844 -39.17 41.31 23.58
C MET A 844 -39.11 40.13 22.64
N PHE A 845 -40.22 39.87 21.95
CA PHE A 845 -40.24 38.98 20.79
C PHE A 845 -39.88 39.82 19.57
N ARG A 846 -38.84 39.44 18.82
CA ARG A 846 -38.49 39.98 17.50
C ARG A 846 -38.08 38.84 16.57
N LEU A 847 -38.78 38.72 15.45
CA LEU A 847 -38.53 37.71 14.42
C LEU A 847 -38.85 38.26 13.03
N ASP A 848 -38.10 37.83 12.02
CA ASP A 848 -38.45 38.04 10.62
C ASP A 848 -39.33 36.89 10.15
N VAL A 849 -40.52 37.24 9.63
CA VAL A 849 -41.41 36.30 8.95
C VAL A 849 -41.82 36.95 7.62
N PRO A 850 -41.02 36.75 6.56
CA PRO A 850 -41.38 37.18 5.21
C PRO A 850 -42.69 36.54 4.77
N GLN A 851 -43.40 37.20 3.86
CA GLN A 851 -44.69 36.74 3.29
C GLN A 851 -45.87 36.63 4.30
N ALA A 852 -45.66 36.76 5.62
CA ALA A 852 -46.76 36.84 6.57
C ALA A 852 -47.57 38.14 6.43
N VAL A 853 -48.89 38.01 6.56
CA VAL A 853 -49.87 39.09 6.64
C VAL A 853 -50.05 39.55 8.08
N GLU A 854 -50.02 38.60 9.04
CA GLU A 854 -50.08 38.83 10.49
C GLU A 854 -49.24 37.76 11.22
N VAL A 855 -48.71 38.11 12.40
CA VAL A 855 -48.01 37.18 13.31
C VAL A 855 -48.51 37.42 14.75
N PHE A 856 -48.79 36.34 15.46
CA PHE A 856 -49.37 36.33 16.81
C PHE A 856 -48.51 35.51 17.75
N LEU A 857 -48.41 35.95 19.02
CA LEU A 857 -48.03 35.09 20.14
C LEU A 857 -49.30 34.72 20.92
N VAL A 858 -49.51 33.44 21.20
CA VAL A 858 -50.65 32.93 21.96
C VAL A 858 -50.16 32.37 23.30
N ILE A 859 -50.74 32.82 24.41
CA ILE A 859 -50.45 32.34 25.77
C ILE A 859 -51.75 31.96 26.44
N GLY A 860 -51.95 30.67 26.70
CA GLY A 860 -53.26 30.14 27.09
C GLY A 860 -54.30 30.46 26.02
N GLU A 861 -55.35 31.20 26.39
CA GLU A 861 -56.41 31.66 25.48
C GLU A 861 -56.14 33.08 24.92
N ILE A 862 -55.08 33.76 25.34
CA ILE A 862 -54.83 35.18 25.00
C ILE A 862 -53.94 35.30 23.75
N TRP A 863 -54.44 36.01 22.74
CA TRP A 863 -53.73 36.28 21.48
C TRP A 863 -53.13 37.70 21.47
N TYR A 864 -51.81 37.78 21.36
CA TYR A 864 -51.05 39.03 21.26
C TYR A 864 -50.58 39.26 19.82
N HIS A 865 -51.11 40.28 19.15
CA HIS A 865 -50.71 40.64 17.79
C HIS A 865 -49.35 41.34 17.80
N LEU A 866 -48.37 40.79 17.07
CA LEU A 866 -47.06 41.42 16.90
C LEU A 866 -47.14 42.56 15.88
N LYS A 867 -46.36 43.63 16.07
CA LYS A 867 -46.34 44.79 15.18
C LYS A 867 -45.26 44.60 14.12
N ARG A 868 -45.64 44.71 12.85
CA ARG A 868 -44.69 44.74 11.74
C ARG A 868 -43.92 46.07 11.75
N LYS A 869 -42.59 46.00 11.69
CA LYS A 869 -41.69 47.13 11.45
C LYS A 869 -41.27 47.17 9.97
N LEU A 870 -40.32 48.05 9.64
CA LEU A 870 -39.77 48.17 8.29
C LEU A 870 -39.26 46.81 7.79
N GLY A 871 -39.58 46.44 6.55
CA GLY A 871 -39.20 45.14 5.97
C GLY A 871 -40.10 43.97 6.38
N PHE A 872 -39.50 42.92 6.94
CA PHE A 872 -40.15 41.64 7.28
C PHE A 872 -40.20 41.34 8.79
N THR A 873 -39.69 42.27 9.61
CA THR A 873 -39.56 42.10 11.05
C THR A 873 -40.88 42.35 11.78
N TRP A 874 -41.23 41.44 12.67
CA TRP A 874 -42.35 41.51 13.59
C TRP A 874 -41.82 41.63 15.02
N GLU A 875 -42.39 42.51 15.83
CA GLU A 875 -41.99 42.67 17.23
C GLU A 875 -43.16 42.90 18.21
N GLY A 876 -42.94 42.51 19.46
CA GLY A 876 -43.87 42.77 20.57
C GLY A 876 -43.20 42.56 21.93
N ASN A 877 -43.38 43.52 22.85
CA ASN A 877 -42.95 43.41 24.24
C ASN A 877 -44.14 42.90 25.07
N ILE A 878 -44.10 41.64 25.49
CA ILE A 878 -45.24 40.90 26.05
C ILE A 878 -44.85 40.35 27.44
N ASN A 879 -45.80 40.40 28.39
CA ASN A 879 -45.66 39.74 29.70
C ASN A 879 -46.14 38.29 29.59
N THR A 880 -45.36 37.32 30.06
CA THR A 880 -45.69 35.89 30.03
C THR A 880 -46.87 35.49 30.91
N GLY A 881 -47.28 36.34 31.86
CA GLY A 881 -48.39 36.05 32.77
C GLY A 881 -48.01 35.07 33.89
N LYS A 882 -48.93 34.83 34.83
CA LYS A 882 -48.63 34.14 36.11
C LYS A 882 -48.74 32.61 36.07
N THR A 883 -49.03 32.01 34.91
CA THR A 883 -49.35 30.59 34.78
C THR A 883 -48.32 29.88 33.92
N ARG A 884 -47.79 28.75 34.41
CA ARG A 884 -47.05 27.79 33.58
C ARG A 884 -47.86 27.38 32.36
N GLY A 885 -47.18 27.01 31.28
CA GLY A 885 -47.84 26.63 30.02
C GLY A 885 -46.88 26.72 28.85
N THR A 886 -47.42 27.06 27.68
CA THR A 886 -46.63 27.33 26.47
C THR A 886 -47.02 28.69 25.89
N ALA A 887 -46.03 29.38 25.31
CA ALA A 887 -46.23 30.57 24.51
C ALA A 887 -45.92 30.22 23.04
N LYS A 888 -46.93 30.33 22.18
CA LYS A 888 -46.91 29.77 20.81
C LYS A 888 -46.92 30.86 19.76
N ILE A 889 -46.03 30.81 18.78
CA ILE A 889 -46.04 31.75 17.65
C ILE A 889 -46.78 31.14 16.46
N TYR A 890 -47.78 31.87 15.97
CA TYR A 890 -48.54 31.57 14.76
C TYR A 890 -48.41 32.70 13.74
N ALA A 891 -48.37 32.36 12.45
CA ALA A 891 -48.38 33.32 11.35
C ALA A 891 -49.49 33.01 10.34
N ARG A 892 -50.05 34.05 9.72
CA ARG A 892 -51.05 33.93 8.65
C ARG A 892 -50.44 34.39 7.33
N PHE A 893 -50.44 33.51 6.32
CA PHE A 893 -49.79 33.77 5.02
C PHE A 893 -50.78 34.10 3.89
N THR A 894 -52.08 33.89 4.08
CA THR A 894 -53.13 34.32 3.14
C THR A 894 -53.79 35.62 3.61
N ALA A 895 -54.51 36.31 2.72
CA ALA A 895 -55.31 37.48 3.08
C ALA A 895 -56.63 37.13 3.79
N GLU A 896 -57.12 35.90 3.59
CA GLU A 896 -58.40 35.37 4.07
C GLU A 896 -58.44 35.20 5.60
N ARG A 897 -59.63 35.36 6.20
CA ARG A 897 -59.84 35.41 7.65
C ARG A 897 -60.55 34.16 8.20
N ASP A 898 -60.04 32.98 7.85
CA ASP A 898 -60.42 31.73 8.54
C ASP A 898 -59.29 31.30 9.51
N ALA A 899 -59.68 30.79 10.67
CA ALA A 899 -58.77 30.31 11.71
C ALA A 899 -58.05 29.01 11.32
N SER A 900 -58.56 28.28 10.31
CA SER A 900 -57.89 27.12 9.72
C SER A 900 -56.53 27.44 9.06
N ILE A 901 -56.24 28.71 8.78
CA ILE A 901 -55.10 29.15 7.96
C ILE A 901 -53.88 29.62 8.78
N PHE A 902 -53.91 29.47 10.11
CA PHE A 902 -52.77 29.83 10.97
C PHE A 902 -51.66 28.77 10.98
N ALA A 903 -50.52 29.12 10.42
CA ALA A 903 -49.31 28.31 10.45
C ALA A 903 -48.62 28.39 11.81
N HIS A 904 -48.46 27.24 12.48
CA HIS A 904 -47.67 27.12 13.72
C HIS A 904 -46.17 27.22 13.39
N LEU A 905 -45.44 28.11 14.08
CA LEU A 905 -44.03 28.42 13.82
C LEU A 905 -43.09 27.96 14.94
N LEU A 906 -43.32 28.43 16.17
CA LEU A 906 -42.46 28.20 17.33
C LEU A 906 -43.28 27.93 18.59
N ASP A 907 -42.78 27.06 19.48
CA ASP A 907 -43.24 26.95 20.89
C ASP A 907 -42.11 27.29 21.88
N PHE A 908 -42.48 28.09 22.87
CA PHE A 908 -41.71 28.39 24.09
C PHE A 908 -42.43 27.78 25.29
N GLU A 909 -41.69 27.36 26.32
CA GLU A 909 -42.23 26.82 27.58
C GLU A 909 -42.19 27.90 28.67
N LEU A 910 -43.31 28.06 29.38
CA LEU A 910 -43.42 29.01 30.49
C LEU A 910 -43.15 28.30 31.81
N VAL A 911 -42.02 28.63 32.41
CA VAL A 911 -41.51 28.05 33.66
C VAL A 911 -41.61 29.08 34.78
N ASP A 912 -41.76 28.62 36.03
CA ASP A 912 -41.78 29.54 37.17
C ASP A 912 -40.38 30.02 37.52
N ASP A 913 -40.30 31.23 38.08
CA ASP A 913 -39.05 31.83 38.54
C ASP A 913 -38.55 31.05 39.75
N GLY A 914 -37.62 30.12 39.52
CA GLY A 914 -37.00 29.29 40.56
C GLY A 914 -36.03 30.09 41.40
N GLU A 915 -36.54 30.95 42.27
CA GLU A 915 -35.72 31.48 43.37
C GLU A 915 -35.27 30.33 44.26
N THR A 916 -33.98 30.37 44.60
CA THR A 916 -33.36 29.47 45.57
C THR A 916 -34.02 29.63 46.94
N GLU A 917 -34.73 28.59 47.41
CA GLU A 917 -34.82 28.37 48.85
C GLU A 917 -33.40 28.12 49.40
N ILE A 918 -33.11 28.71 50.57
CA ILE A 918 -31.76 28.90 51.14
C ILE A 918 -31.36 27.73 52.05
#